data_AF-A0A2C6A2M1-F1
#
_entry.id   AF-A0A2C6A2M1-F1
#
_cell.length_a   1.000
_cell.length_b   1.000
_cell.length_c   1.000
_cell.angle_alpha   90.00
_cell.angle_beta   90.00
_cell.angle_gamma   90.00
#
_symmetry.space_group_name_H-M   'P 1'
#
loop_
_entity.id
_entity.type
_entity.pdbx_description
1 polymer ?
#
loop_
_entity_poly.entity_id
_entity_poly.type
_entity_poly.pdbx_seq_one_letter_code
_entity_poly.pdbx_strand_id
1 'polypeptide(L)'
;MVVATAPLLKPRPWTVLHTELLIKRQADLPQRAFDGLLCGHAPTVSLLLGISPVHFWTNAKSESHVDELLFGFVAKSDDKDRETQLHNRLCWKRDDQFSGQPDGRGRVHVDVQTACRLLLHVYLQMFRDENHAERLGALSGVAPGRATAYAHFHRGSFAVFLKLVKDRIRTDWPQVCSRLLDAIAQDRTLAFSSNYLQELCAQMHLQGVSTEPCLLNEVKPRPDAGPLKGWTDLPPVVAVTLVVPRPALDRLYTKSFKMKLASPTLVASLRAGPSATNQWHNMYSDVHITMGNVKPGPATDGTAAALVVEADELGWEGSSPLVASFVVPTASLQVEPTSALIGLSVPPSEYSTMLYGPILGMSMSLFETTLGDDKRVFVSRLMPGQDGHRIACGGVAPFEDTVGEARRDLKVKIAAEVPASESSVSTLTGRVEIASAKGRGLLRDKVPIELRQQDPFLIDVVFGRNQLVCPLRFPVPVTTTSSKTRIARTSGYVEVVAPLADSIASESLYDFIYPSRLSPAGLPVALNAPHVSLDKLPVLNLDNKDEIQWLVTLTSLQFSAREKRLRETNKSDSGIVENPRVNFKESLFTMFMLTAGLQGGQTGLFAINHPQRGGIHMLILVSALRLDGDAASVVLDAAVIPLTEEIVTSEGMHPFLLVVQSLECGAINVNDAELVLWKRVLPSLAERCRTWSHLAGCEYRRKGASVPLSVEPAEQVLCSCGNGKLPKDFVSMPEWEAAAPHAVRIAISPTYAVPFIEDALDPDVATRSWASRPQTDRCRSCGKEKASDGGALKKCTKCLQVKYCSVECQKKDWKKHRIECKEGS
;
A
#
# COMPACT_ATOMS: atom_id res chain seq x y z
N MET A 1 4.61 -11.62 0.69
CA MET A 1 3.13 -11.58 0.86
C MET A 1 2.41 -11.06 -0.37
N VAL A 2 2.68 -9.85 -0.87
CA VAL A 2 1.98 -9.25 -2.04
C VAL A 2 1.98 -10.16 -3.27
N VAL A 3 3.12 -10.77 -3.63
CA VAL A 3 3.24 -11.75 -4.73
C VAL A 3 2.29 -12.95 -4.56
N ALA A 4 2.16 -13.47 -3.34
CA ALA A 4 1.32 -14.63 -3.06
C ALA A 4 -0.18 -14.30 -3.11
N THR A 5 -0.56 -13.06 -2.80
CA THR A 5 -1.96 -12.66 -2.63
C THR A 5 -2.52 -11.82 -3.78
N ALA A 6 -1.68 -11.17 -4.59
CA ALA A 6 -2.10 -10.47 -5.80
C ALA A 6 -2.97 -11.32 -6.75
N PRO A 7 -2.74 -12.64 -6.93
CA PRO A 7 -3.63 -13.52 -7.70
C PRO A 7 -5.09 -13.57 -7.21
N LEU A 8 -5.36 -13.23 -5.94
CA LEU A 8 -6.71 -13.20 -5.38
C LEU A 8 -7.53 -12.01 -5.90
N LEU A 9 -6.87 -11.00 -6.48
CA LEU A 9 -7.53 -9.84 -7.07
C LEU A 9 -8.23 -10.23 -8.38
N LYS A 10 -9.55 -10.41 -8.32
CA LYS A 10 -10.42 -10.56 -9.50
C LYS A 10 -10.34 -9.30 -10.40
N PRO A 11 -10.55 -9.43 -11.72
CA PRO A 11 -10.62 -8.30 -12.64
C PRO A 11 -11.94 -7.54 -12.49
N ARG A 12 -12.13 -6.91 -11.32
CA ARG A 12 -13.31 -6.12 -10.96
C ARG A 12 -12.88 -4.87 -10.18
N PRO A 13 -13.51 -3.70 -10.40
CA PRO A 13 -13.11 -2.44 -9.78
C PRO A 13 -13.30 -2.41 -8.25
N TRP A 14 -14.25 -3.19 -7.71
CA TRP A 14 -14.49 -3.28 -6.25
C TRP A 14 -13.57 -4.28 -5.54
N THR A 15 -12.79 -5.08 -6.27
CA THR A 15 -11.83 -5.98 -5.63
C THR A 15 -10.64 -5.18 -5.08
N VAL A 16 -10.23 -5.51 -3.87
CA VAL A 16 -9.17 -4.83 -3.13
C VAL A 16 -8.45 -5.83 -2.25
N LEU A 17 -7.15 -5.62 -2.05
CA LEU A 17 -6.36 -6.31 -1.05
C LEU A 17 -5.80 -5.26 -0.08
N HIS A 18 -5.91 -5.53 1.21
CA HIS A 18 -5.31 -4.68 2.24
C HIS A 18 -4.07 -5.35 2.81
N THR A 19 -2.99 -4.58 2.97
CA THR A 19 -1.84 -5.00 3.77
C THR A 19 -1.71 -4.08 4.97
N GLU A 20 -1.59 -4.67 6.15
CA GLU A 20 -1.36 -3.95 7.40
C GLU A 20 0.09 -4.13 7.83
N LEU A 21 0.73 -3.01 8.15
CA LEU A 21 2.17 -2.93 8.37
C LEU A 21 2.45 -2.08 9.60
N LEU A 22 3.41 -2.51 10.40
CA LEU A 22 4.00 -1.70 11.47
C LEU A 22 5.27 -1.05 10.94
N ILE A 23 5.18 0.23 10.54
CA ILE A 23 6.30 0.97 9.99
C ILE A 23 7.17 1.49 11.14
N LYS A 24 8.46 1.16 11.15
CA LYS A 24 9.40 1.75 12.10
C LYS A 24 9.71 3.19 11.71
N ARG A 25 9.62 4.10 12.69
CA ARG A 25 9.92 5.53 12.54
C ARG A 25 11.36 5.89 12.92
N GLN A 26 12.34 5.08 12.50
CA GLN A 26 13.75 5.46 12.62
C GLN A 26 14.23 6.06 11.30
N ALA A 27 14.76 7.30 11.36
CA ALA A 27 15.66 8.04 10.45
C ALA A 27 15.53 7.93 8.91
N ASP A 28 14.67 7.08 8.36
CA ASP A 28 14.48 6.86 6.93
C ASP A 28 13.30 7.69 6.41
N LEU A 29 13.50 8.30 5.25
CA LEU A 29 12.46 9.03 4.53
C LEU A 29 11.24 8.09 4.31
N PRO A 30 9.99 8.57 4.45
CA PRO A 30 8.77 7.77 4.25
C PRO A 30 8.77 6.89 2.99
N GLN A 31 9.32 7.41 1.89
CA GLN A 31 9.47 6.72 0.61
C GLN A 31 10.34 5.45 0.70
N ARG A 32 11.42 5.48 1.50
CA ARG A 32 12.30 4.32 1.69
C ARG A 32 11.60 3.17 2.42
N ALA A 33 10.66 3.49 3.32
CA ALA A 33 9.88 2.46 4.00
C ALA A 33 8.95 1.73 3.03
N PHE A 34 8.40 2.44 2.05
CA PHE A 34 7.56 1.82 1.01
C PHE A 34 8.39 1.04 -0.02
N ASP A 35 9.53 1.59 -0.45
CA ASP A 35 10.46 0.89 -1.34
C ASP A 35 11.00 -0.40 -0.68
N GLY A 36 11.27 -0.36 0.63
CA GLY A 36 11.69 -1.53 1.40
C GLY A 36 10.63 -2.64 1.44
N LEU A 37 9.34 -2.30 1.47
CA LEU A 37 8.24 -3.27 1.44
C LEU A 37 8.21 -4.09 0.14
N LEU A 38 8.49 -3.45 -0.99
CA LEU A 38 8.47 -4.06 -2.32
C LEU A 38 9.86 -4.47 -2.81
N CYS A 39 10.89 -4.30 -1.98
CA CYS A 39 12.29 -4.58 -2.33
C CYS A 39 12.74 -3.82 -3.59
N GLY A 40 12.41 -2.54 -3.71
CA GLY A 40 12.78 -1.70 -4.84
C GLY A 40 11.83 -0.51 -5.00
N HIS A 41 12.11 0.37 -5.97
CA HIS A 41 11.27 1.55 -6.22
C HIS A 41 9.79 1.15 -6.39
N ALA A 42 8.96 1.57 -5.45
CA ALA A 42 7.64 0.98 -5.27
C ALA A 42 6.69 1.15 -6.48
N PRO A 43 6.64 2.31 -7.18
CA PRO A 43 5.92 2.43 -8.44
C PRO A 43 6.40 1.45 -9.52
N THR A 44 7.72 1.22 -9.62
CA THR A 44 8.29 0.28 -10.59
C THR A 44 7.84 -1.14 -10.29
N VAL A 45 8.02 -1.60 -9.05
CA VAL A 45 7.69 -2.98 -8.67
C VAL A 45 6.18 -3.23 -8.78
N SER A 46 5.36 -2.24 -8.40
CA SER A 46 3.90 -2.29 -8.56
C SER A 46 3.49 -2.45 -10.03
N LEU A 47 4.12 -1.68 -10.94
CA LEU A 47 3.93 -1.79 -12.38
C LEU A 47 4.32 -3.18 -12.93
N LEU A 48 5.44 -3.73 -12.46
CA LEU A 48 5.90 -5.07 -12.86
C LEU A 48 4.94 -6.16 -12.38
N LEU A 49 4.31 -5.98 -11.22
CA LEU A 49 3.36 -6.94 -10.63
C LEU A 49 1.94 -6.83 -11.22
N GLY A 50 1.60 -5.75 -11.91
CA GLY A 50 0.23 -5.53 -12.40
C GLY A 50 -0.75 -5.07 -11.31
N ILE A 51 -0.23 -4.40 -10.27
CA ILE A 51 -1.01 -3.92 -9.13
C ILE A 51 -0.66 -2.46 -8.84
N SER A 52 -1.53 -1.76 -8.13
CA SER A 52 -1.36 -0.36 -7.79
C SER A 52 -1.71 -0.11 -6.31
N PRO A 53 -0.80 0.52 -5.55
CA PRO A 53 -1.08 1.00 -4.19
C PRO A 53 -1.94 2.26 -4.26
N VAL A 54 -3.25 2.13 -4.07
CA VAL A 54 -4.19 3.25 -4.25
C VAL A 54 -3.88 4.41 -3.31
N HIS A 55 -3.64 4.10 -2.04
CA HIS A 55 -3.32 5.11 -1.01
C HIS A 55 -2.01 5.87 -1.33
N PHE A 56 -1.04 5.22 -1.98
CA PHE A 56 0.18 5.88 -2.43
C PHE A 56 -0.12 6.96 -3.48
N TRP A 57 -0.96 6.66 -4.46
CA TRP A 57 -1.28 7.62 -5.53
C TRP A 57 -2.26 8.71 -5.09
N THR A 58 -3.22 8.38 -4.24
CA THR A 58 -4.23 9.35 -3.78
C THR A 58 -3.76 10.18 -2.60
N ASN A 59 -2.75 9.70 -1.84
CA ASN A 59 -2.30 10.27 -0.57
C ASN A 59 -3.46 10.67 0.36
N ALA A 60 -4.47 9.81 0.39
CA ALA A 60 -5.72 10.06 1.08
C ALA A 60 -6.28 8.74 1.61
N LYS A 61 -6.57 8.73 2.91
CA LYS A 61 -7.18 7.61 3.61
C LYS A 61 -8.12 8.13 4.71
N SER A 62 -9.07 7.29 5.12
CA SER A 62 -9.99 7.59 6.23
C SER A 62 -9.48 7.03 7.56
N GLU A 63 -8.56 6.07 7.52
CA GLU A 63 -7.99 5.42 8.68
C GLU A 63 -7.02 6.38 9.39
N SER A 64 -7.38 6.71 10.63
CA SER A 64 -6.57 7.51 11.53
C SER A 64 -5.25 6.80 11.84
N HIS A 65 -4.23 7.58 12.09
CA HIS A 65 -2.95 7.12 12.62
C HIS A 65 -2.55 7.97 13.84
N VAL A 66 -3.52 8.69 14.42
CA VAL A 66 -3.31 9.63 15.52
C VAL A 66 -2.91 8.90 16.80
N ASP A 67 -3.60 7.80 17.13
CA ASP A 67 -3.32 7.05 18.34
C ASP A 67 -1.92 6.42 18.31
N GLU A 68 -1.51 5.89 17.16
CA GLU A 68 -0.15 5.39 16.91
C GLU A 68 0.92 6.48 17.14
N LEU A 69 0.65 7.70 16.67
CA LEU A 69 1.55 8.84 16.92
C LEU A 69 1.61 9.15 18.42
N LEU A 70 0.46 9.20 19.10
CA LEU A 70 0.37 9.50 20.53
C LEU A 70 1.08 8.43 21.38
N PHE A 71 0.84 7.14 21.10
CA PHE A 71 1.55 6.04 21.74
C PHE A 71 3.06 6.11 21.50
N GLY A 72 3.48 6.46 20.28
CA GLY A 72 4.88 6.70 19.97
C GLY A 72 5.51 7.81 20.81
N PHE A 73 4.76 8.88 21.12
CA PHE A 73 5.26 9.96 22.00
C PHE A 73 5.35 9.53 23.45
N VAL A 74 4.34 8.86 23.99
CA VAL A 74 4.34 8.36 25.37
C VAL A 74 5.48 7.35 25.57
N ALA A 75 5.74 6.49 24.59
CA ALA A 75 6.83 5.52 24.68
C ALA A 75 8.23 6.17 24.71
N LYS A 76 8.42 7.32 24.04
CA LYS A 76 9.69 8.06 23.97
C LYS A 76 10.01 8.87 25.23
N SER A 77 9.01 9.22 26.06
CA SER A 77 9.28 9.94 27.31
C SER A 77 9.95 9.07 28.36
N ASP A 78 9.79 7.75 28.28
CA ASP A 78 10.34 6.79 29.24
C ASP A 78 11.75 6.28 28.87
N ASP A 79 12.10 6.29 27.58
CA ASP A 79 13.39 5.81 27.09
C ASP A 79 13.70 6.38 25.69
N LYS A 80 14.81 7.10 25.54
CA LYS A 80 15.16 7.80 24.27
C LYS A 80 15.47 6.83 23.13
N ASP A 81 15.76 5.56 23.45
CA ASP A 81 16.16 4.54 22.47
C ASP A 81 15.02 3.59 22.05
N ARG A 82 13.77 3.81 22.51
CA ARG A 82 12.65 2.97 22.11
C ARG A 82 12.20 3.25 20.67
N GLU A 83 12.28 2.21 19.83
CA GLU A 83 11.72 2.21 18.48
C GLU A 83 10.21 2.49 18.52
N THR A 84 9.77 3.56 17.84
CA THR A 84 8.33 3.80 17.62
C THR A 84 7.90 3.15 16.31
N GLN A 85 6.83 2.36 16.37
CA GLN A 85 6.15 1.80 15.20
C GLN A 85 4.87 2.58 14.93
N LEU A 86 4.45 2.63 13.68
CA LEU A 86 3.19 3.21 13.26
C LEU A 86 2.44 2.17 12.42
N HIS A 87 1.25 1.79 12.88
CA HIS A 87 0.33 0.98 12.09
C HIS A 87 -0.16 1.73 10.85
N ASN A 88 -0.08 1.06 9.70
CA ASN A 88 -0.53 1.60 8.42
C ASN A 88 -1.19 0.52 7.57
N ARG A 89 -2.30 0.87 6.93
CA ARG A 89 -3.06 0.05 6.00
C ARG A 89 -2.91 0.57 4.58
N LEU A 90 -2.40 -0.27 3.68
CA LEU A 90 -2.31 0.02 2.26
C LEU A 90 -3.38 -0.73 1.48
N CYS A 91 -4.08 0.00 0.62
CA CYS A 91 -5.07 -0.52 -0.32
C CYS A 91 -4.41 -0.85 -1.67
N TRP A 92 -4.53 -2.09 -2.12
CA TRP A 92 -4.00 -2.58 -3.39
C TRP A 92 -5.12 -2.98 -4.33
N LYS A 93 -5.03 -2.52 -5.57
CA LYS A 93 -5.91 -2.92 -6.67
C LYS A 93 -5.09 -3.42 -7.84
N ARG A 94 -5.71 -4.16 -8.77
CA ARG A 94 -5.09 -4.37 -10.07
C ARG A 94 -4.97 -3.03 -10.78
N ASP A 95 -3.84 -2.81 -11.44
CA ASP A 95 -3.57 -1.53 -12.10
C ASP A 95 -4.46 -1.29 -13.33
N ASP A 96 -4.92 -2.35 -14.01
CA ASP A 96 -5.94 -2.27 -15.07
C ASP A 96 -7.27 -1.72 -14.54
N GLN A 97 -7.77 -2.24 -13.41
CA GLN A 97 -9.00 -1.75 -12.79
C GLN A 97 -8.83 -0.35 -12.20
N PHE A 98 -7.67 -0.06 -11.59
CA PHE A 98 -7.38 1.25 -11.00
C PHE A 98 -7.19 2.33 -12.07
N SER A 99 -6.57 2.00 -13.20
CA SER A 99 -6.41 2.91 -14.34
C SER A 99 -7.68 3.02 -15.19
N GLY A 100 -8.69 2.17 -15.01
CA GLY A 100 -9.96 2.22 -15.74
C GLY A 100 -9.93 1.49 -17.09
N GLN A 101 -9.19 0.40 -17.17
CA GLN A 101 -9.06 -0.49 -18.32
C GLN A 101 -9.63 -1.87 -17.96
N PRO A 102 -10.97 -2.05 -17.96
CA PRO A 102 -11.62 -3.26 -17.42
C PRO A 102 -11.24 -4.54 -18.18
N ASP A 103 -10.95 -4.42 -19.48
CA ASP A 103 -10.54 -5.52 -20.35
C ASP A 103 -9.03 -5.84 -20.26
N GLY A 104 -8.31 -5.15 -19.38
CA GLY A 104 -6.86 -5.28 -19.21
C GLY A 104 -6.08 -4.16 -19.86
N ARG A 105 -4.88 -3.91 -19.32
CA ARG A 105 -3.97 -2.83 -19.73
C ARG A 105 -2.81 -3.25 -20.64
N GLY A 106 -2.83 -4.50 -21.08
CA GLY A 106 -1.76 -5.12 -21.87
C GLY A 106 -0.38 -5.15 -21.20
N ARG A 107 0.59 -5.77 -21.87
CA ARG A 107 1.97 -5.88 -21.38
C ARG A 107 2.77 -4.61 -21.63
N VAL A 108 3.55 -4.21 -20.62
CA VAL A 108 4.54 -3.14 -20.78
C VAL A 108 5.74 -3.70 -21.52
N HIS A 109 6.15 -3.04 -22.58
CA HIS A 109 7.33 -3.42 -23.35
C HIS A 109 8.58 -2.90 -22.65
N VAL A 110 9.52 -3.79 -22.39
CA VAL A 110 10.78 -3.48 -21.72
C VAL A 110 11.91 -4.17 -22.48
N ASP A 111 12.97 -3.44 -22.81
CA ASP A 111 14.13 -4.05 -23.44
C ASP A 111 14.85 -5.00 -22.45
N VAL A 112 15.60 -5.95 -22.99
CA VAL A 112 16.25 -7.01 -22.21
C VAL A 112 17.20 -6.45 -21.15
N GLN A 113 18.00 -5.44 -21.50
CA GLN A 113 19.00 -4.89 -20.59
C GLN A 113 18.34 -4.16 -19.41
N THR A 114 17.29 -3.40 -19.69
CA THR A 114 16.49 -2.73 -18.66
C THR A 114 15.77 -3.75 -17.78
N ALA A 115 15.13 -4.77 -18.35
CA ALA A 115 14.44 -5.81 -17.58
C ALA A 115 15.42 -6.52 -16.62
N CYS A 116 16.59 -6.95 -17.11
CA CYS A 116 17.63 -7.56 -16.26
C CYS A 116 18.05 -6.63 -15.12
N ARG A 117 18.29 -5.34 -15.40
CA ARG A 117 18.73 -4.36 -14.39
C ARG A 117 17.68 -4.15 -13.29
N LEU A 118 16.41 -4.01 -13.65
CA LEU A 118 15.32 -3.85 -12.70
C LEU A 118 15.14 -5.11 -11.83
N LEU A 119 15.16 -6.29 -12.45
CA LEU A 119 15.00 -7.57 -11.75
C LEU A 119 16.18 -7.89 -10.83
N LEU A 120 17.41 -7.57 -11.24
CA LEU A 120 18.61 -7.71 -10.41
C LEU A 120 18.55 -6.77 -9.21
N HIS A 121 18.11 -5.52 -9.39
CA HIS A 121 17.93 -4.60 -8.27
C HIS A 121 16.95 -5.14 -7.23
N VAL A 122 15.81 -5.69 -7.67
CA VAL A 122 14.84 -6.34 -6.77
C VAL A 122 15.46 -7.54 -6.05
N TYR A 123 16.20 -8.39 -6.77
CA TYR A 123 16.91 -9.53 -6.18
C TYR A 123 17.85 -9.09 -5.05
N LEU A 124 18.70 -8.08 -5.29
CA LEU A 124 19.65 -7.58 -4.31
C LEU A 124 18.95 -7.01 -3.06
N GLN A 125 17.81 -6.33 -3.24
CA GLN A 125 17.04 -5.80 -2.12
C GLN A 125 16.28 -6.88 -1.33
N MET A 126 15.75 -7.90 -2.00
CA MET A 126 15.10 -9.05 -1.34
C MET A 126 16.06 -9.80 -0.41
N PHE A 127 17.35 -9.81 -0.73
CA PHE A 127 18.36 -10.56 -0.01
C PHE A 127 19.42 -9.66 0.64
N ARG A 128 19.07 -8.39 0.91
CA ARG A 128 20.02 -7.40 1.46
C ARG A 128 20.71 -7.85 2.73
N ASP A 129 20.05 -8.67 3.55
CA ASP A 129 20.60 -9.15 4.82
C ASP A 129 21.81 -10.08 4.63
N GLU A 130 22.10 -10.51 3.39
CA GLU A 130 23.29 -11.25 3.01
C GLU A 130 24.45 -10.34 2.57
N ASN A 131 24.27 -9.02 2.58
CA ASN A 131 25.25 -8.05 2.09
C ASN A 131 26.53 -8.06 2.95
N HIS A 132 27.67 -8.21 2.29
CA HIS A 132 28.98 -8.32 2.94
C HIS A 132 29.36 -7.06 3.73
N ALA A 133 29.05 -5.87 3.21
CA ALA A 133 29.44 -4.59 3.84
C ALA A 133 28.63 -4.31 5.12
N GLU A 134 27.32 -4.59 5.11
CA GLU A 134 26.46 -4.46 6.29
C GLU A 134 26.89 -5.45 7.39
N ARG A 135 27.30 -6.66 6.99
CA ARG A 135 27.83 -7.68 7.89
C ARG A 135 29.17 -7.31 8.55
N LEU A 136 30.04 -6.56 7.88
CA LEU A 136 31.26 -6.02 8.50
C LEU A 136 30.98 -4.83 9.41
N GLY A 137 30.02 -3.97 9.06
CA GLY A 137 29.58 -2.85 9.90
C GLY A 137 29.07 -3.30 11.28
N ALA A 138 28.43 -4.47 11.35
CA ALA A 138 27.94 -5.11 12.57
C ALA A 138 29.02 -5.44 13.63
N LEU A 139 30.29 -5.62 13.22
CA LEU A 139 31.40 -5.79 14.17
C LEU A 139 31.67 -4.52 15.02
N SER A 140 31.01 -3.41 14.68
CA SER A 140 31.14 -2.10 15.34
C SER A 140 30.17 -1.87 16.50
N GLY A 141 29.36 -2.87 16.89
CA GLY A 141 28.60 -2.85 18.16
C GLY A 141 27.25 -2.11 18.16
N VAL A 142 26.65 -1.84 17.00
CA VAL A 142 25.28 -1.30 16.91
C VAL A 142 24.30 -2.46 17.08
N ALA A 143 23.32 -2.34 17.99
CA ALA A 143 22.34 -3.40 18.23
C ALA A 143 21.48 -3.64 16.96
N PRO A 144 21.40 -4.87 16.43
CA PRO A 144 20.59 -5.16 15.25
C PRO A 144 19.10 -4.99 15.56
N GLY A 145 18.39 -4.26 14.71
CA GLY A 145 16.94 -4.13 14.79
C GLY A 145 16.25 -5.48 14.49
N ARG A 146 15.11 -5.78 15.14
CA ARG A 146 14.35 -7.05 14.98
C ARG A 146 14.06 -7.49 13.52
N ALA A 147 14.08 -6.57 12.55
CA ALA A 147 13.86 -6.88 11.14
C ALA A 147 14.99 -7.69 10.49
N THR A 148 16.23 -7.63 11.03
CA THR A 148 17.37 -8.42 10.55
C THR A 148 17.47 -9.80 11.22
N ALA A 149 16.54 -10.12 12.13
CA ALA A 149 16.57 -11.34 12.92
C ALA A 149 16.07 -12.57 12.13
N TYR A 150 15.20 -12.39 11.14
CA TYR A 150 14.56 -13.48 10.39
C TYR A 150 14.52 -13.17 8.90
N ALA A 151 15.09 -14.05 8.07
CA ALA A 151 15.03 -13.89 6.63
C ALA A 151 13.57 -14.01 6.15
N HIS A 152 13.09 -12.97 5.45
CA HIS A 152 11.71 -12.89 4.97
C HIS A 152 11.49 -13.54 3.60
N PHE A 153 12.57 -13.76 2.85
CA PHE A 153 12.53 -14.21 1.47
C PHE A 153 13.48 -15.40 1.25
N HIS A 154 13.11 -16.25 0.29
CA HIS A 154 13.92 -17.36 -0.22
C HIS A 154 13.92 -17.29 -1.75
N ARG A 155 14.79 -18.05 -2.43
CA ARG A 155 14.94 -17.93 -3.90
C ARG A 155 13.70 -18.41 -4.66
N GLY A 156 12.93 -19.33 -4.05
CA GLY A 156 11.58 -19.67 -4.52
C GLY A 156 10.64 -18.45 -4.56
N SER A 157 10.65 -17.57 -3.55
CA SER A 157 9.85 -16.34 -3.57
C SER A 157 10.21 -15.42 -4.75
N PHE A 158 11.50 -15.31 -5.09
CA PHE A 158 11.94 -14.54 -6.25
C PHE A 158 11.53 -15.21 -7.58
N ALA A 159 11.61 -16.54 -7.68
CA ALA A 159 11.12 -17.27 -8.86
C ALA A 159 9.61 -17.05 -9.09
N VAL A 160 8.80 -17.04 -8.01
CA VAL A 160 7.36 -16.73 -8.10
C VAL A 160 7.14 -15.26 -8.50
N PHE A 161 7.95 -14.33 -7.99
CA PHE A 161 7.95 -12.95 -8.46
C PHE A 161 8.22 -12.86 -9.97
N LEU A 162 9.27 -13.52 -10.47
CA LEU A 162 9.60 -13.56 -11.90
C LEU A 162 8.46 -14.12 -12.74
N LYS A 163 7.78 -15.18 -12.27
CA LYS A 163 6.60 -15.76 -12.93
C LYS A 163 5.50 -14.71 -13.12
N LEU A 164 5.17 -13.95 -12.08
CA LEU A 164 4.18 -12.87 -12.19
C LEU A 164 4.63 -11.79 -13.17
N VAL A 165 5.88 -11.34 -13.09
CA VAL A 165 6.40 -10.30 -13.97
C VAL A 165 6.38 -10.75 -15.44
N LYS A 166 6.70 -12.02 -15.71
CA LYS A 166 6.62 -12.66 -17.04
C LYS A 166 5.26 -12.56 -17.71
N ASP A 167 4.21 -12.54 -16.90
CA ASP A 167 2.84 -12.43 -17.33
C ASP A 167 2.34 -10.97 -17.45
N ARG A 168 3.19 -9.98 -17.16
CA ARG A 168 2.85 -8.53 -17.13
C ARG A 168 3.71 -7.67 -18.04
N ILE A 169 4.91 -8.10 -18.37
CA ILE A 169 5.82 -7.38 -19.27
C ILE A 169 6.16 -8.21 -20.51
N ARG A 170 6.42 -7.50 -21.61
CA ARG A 170 6.85 -8.06 -22.88
C ARG A 170 8.35 -7.79 -23.06
N THR A 171 9.13 -8.88 -23.13
CA THR A 171 10.58 -8.86 -23.37
C THR A 171 11.04 -10.24 -23.88
N ASP A 172 12.30 -10.38 -24.26
CA ASP A 172 12.91 -11.69 -24.56
C ASP A 172 13.28 -12.39 -23.25
N TRP A 173 12.32 -13.15 -22.72
CA TRP A 173 12.46 -13.83 -21.43
C TRP A 173 13.60 -14.84 -21.36
N PRO A 174 13.83 -15.72 -22.37
CA PRO A 174 15.02 -16.56 -22.40
C PRO A 174 16.32 -15.75 -22.26
N GLN A 175 16.46 -14.64 -22.99
CA GLN A 175 17.66 -13.81 -22.89
C GLN A 175 17.75 -13.09 -21.53
N VAL A 176 16.63 -12.61 -20.98
CA VAL A 176 16.59 -11.97 -19.66
C VAL A 176 16.98 -12.93 -18.56
N CYS A 177 16.47 -14.16 -18.56
CA CYS A 177 16.76 -15.17 -17.54
C CYS A 177 18.25 -15.56 -17.55
N SER A 178 18.82 -15.83 -18.72
CA SER A 178 20.25 -16.15 -18.85
C SER A 178 21.13 -15.01 -18.34
N ARG A 179 20.91 -13.76 -18.79
CA ARG A 179 21.70 -12.61 -18.33
C ARG A 179 21.52 -12.30 -16.86
N LEU A 180 20.32 -12.48 -16.31
CA LEU A 180 20.04 -12.27 -14.90
C LEU A 180 20.79 -13.28 -14.03
N LEU A 181 20.80 -14.56 -14.41
CA LEU A 181 21.54 -15.60 -13.71
C LEU A 181 23.05 -15.35 -13.77
N ASP A 182 23.58 -14.94 -14.93
CA ASP A 182 24.98 -14.55 -15.08
C ASP A 182 25.34 -13.37 -14.16
N ALA A 183 24.47 -12.36 -14.10
CA ALA A 183 24.67 -11.20 -13.23
C ALA A 183 24.64 -11.58 -11.74
N ILE A 184 23.75 -12.49 -11.34
CA ILE A 184 23.68 -13.01 -9.96
C ILE A 184 24.92 -13.86 -9.63
N ALA A 185 25.41 -14.67 -10.56
CA ALA A 185 26.61 -15.48 -10.36
C ALA A 185 27.90 -14.63 -10.23
N GLN A 186 27.94 -13.51 -10.95
CA GLN A 186 29.05 -12.55 -10.91
C GLN A 186 28.94 -11.53 -9.78
N ASP A 187 27.78 -11.45 -9.11
CA ASP A 187 27.58 -10.57 -7.96
C ASP A 187 28.61 -10.86 -6.85
N ARG A 188 29.04 -9.78 -6.22
CA ARG A 188 29.98 -9.78 -5.08
C ARG A 188 29.44 -9.00 -3.89
N THR A 189 28.23 -8.44 -4.00
CA THR A 189 27.60 -7.67 -2.92
C THR A 189 27.00 -8.60 -1.86
N LEU A 190 26.31 -9.67 -2.28
CA LEU A 190 25.75 -10.67 -1.37
C LEU A 190 26.74 -11.81 -1.14
N ALA A 191 26.91 -12.21 0.11
CA ALA A 191 27.88 -13.23 0.52
C ALA A 191 27.57 -14.64 -0.03
N PHE A 192 26.30 -14.93 -0.36
CA PHE A 192 25.82 -16.28 -0.68
C PHE A 192 25.16 -16.41 -2.05
N SER A 193 25.28 -15.41 -2.93
CA SER A 193 24.66 -15.42 -4.26
C SER A 193 24.99 -16.69 -5.06
N SER A 194 26.25 -17.15 -5.04
CA SER A 194 26.66 -18.36 -5.75
C SER A 194 26.13 -19.64 -5.12
N ASN A 195 26.02 -19.71 -3.78
CA ASN A 195 25.55 -20.89 -3.05
C ASN A 195 24.07 -21.21 -3.32
N TYR A 196 23.25 -20.19 -3.56
CA TYR A 196 21.81 -20.34 -3.83
C TYR A 196 21.46 -20.46 -5.33
N LEU A 197 22.45 -20.41 -6.23
CA LEU A 197 22.18 -20.38 -7.67
C LEU A 197 21.49 -21.66 -8.17
N GLN A 198 21.87 -22.82 -7.61
CA GLN A 198 21.26 -24.11 -7.92
C GLN A 198 19.79 -24.17 -7.46
N GLU A 199 19.48 -23.63 -6.27
CA GLU A 199 18.10 -23.48 -5.81
C GLU A 199 17.31 -22.57 -6.75
N LEU A 200 17.86 -21.41 -7.12
CA LEU A 200 17.18 -20.46 -7.99
C LEU A 200 16.83 -21.09 -9.34
N CYS A 201 17.76 -21.82 -9.96
CA CYS A 201 17.52 -22.53 -11.22
C CYS A 201 16.39 -23.58 -11.06
N ALA A 202 16.45 -24.40 -10.01
CA ALA A 202 15.42 -25.40 -9.73
C ALA A 202 14.03 -24.76 -9.55
N GLN A 203 13.97 -23.66 -8.80
CA GLN A 203 12.72 -22.93 -8.54
C GLN A 203 12.17 -22.24 -9.79
N MET A 204 13.04 -21.65 -10.63
CA MET A 204 12.63 -21.09 -11.93
C MET A 204 12.05 -22.15 -12.87
N HIS A 205 12.63 -23.36 -12.88
CA HIS A 205 12.13 -24.51 -13.64
C HIS A 205 10.74 -24.94 -13.14
N LEU A 206 10.60 -25.17 -11.83
CA LEU A 206 9.33 -25.57 -11.22
C LEU A 206 8.20 -24.56 -11.45
N GLN A 207 8.53 -23.26 -11.49
CA GLN A 207 7.55 -22.20 -11.71
C GLN A 207 7.29 -21.88 -13.20
N GLY A 208 7.94 -22.57 -14.14
CA GLY A 208 7.78 -22.34 -15.57
C GLY A 208 8.38 -21.01 -16.07
N VAL A 209 9.33 -20.44 -15.32
CA VAL A 209 10.00 -19.18 -15.66
C VAL A 209 11.06 -19.42 -16.74
N SER A 210 12.04 -20.27 -16.43
CA SER A 210 13.12 -20.71 -17.33
C SER A 210 13.57 -22.11 -16.92
N THR A 211 14.09 -22.89 -17.87
CA THR A 211 14.77 -24.16 -17.59
C THR A 211 16.19 -24.06 -18.11
N GLU A 212 17.15 -24.01 -17.19
CA GLU A 212 18.55 -23.78 -17.55
C GLU A 212 19.26 -25.05 -18.02
N PRO A 213 20.21 -24.95 -18.96
CA PRO A 213 20.95 -26.10 -19.48
C PRO A 213 21.64 -26.97 -18.41
N CYS A 214 22.11 -26.36 -17.31
CA CYS A 214 22.74 -27.09 -16.21
C CYS A 214 21.80 -28.12 -15.55
N LEU A 215 20.47 -27.89 -15.59
CA LEU A 215 19.48 -28.85 -15.06
C LEU A 215 19.23 -30.03 -15.99
N LEU A 216 19.42 -29.84 -17.30
CA LEU A 216 19.08 -30.84 -18.33
C LEU A 216 20.28 -31.66 -18.77
N ASN A 217 21.44 -31.00 -18.98
CA ASN A 217 22.58 -31.58 -19.67
C ASN A 217 23.56 -32.30 -18.73
N GLU A 218 23.49 -32.04 -17.43
CA GLU A 218 24.44 -32.58 -16.44
C GLU A 218 23.97 -33.87 -15.77
N VAL A 219 22.74 -34.33 -16.05
CA VAL A 219 22.16 -35.53 -15.42
C VAL A 219 22.66 -36.79 -16.12
N LYS A 220 23.38 -37.64 -15.38
CA LYS A 220 23.71 -39.01 -15.80
C LYS A 220 22.43 -39.86 -15.83
N PRO A 221 22.06 -40.47 -16.98
CA PRO A 221 20.78 -41.16 -17.13
C PRO A 221 20.62 -42.42 -16.27
N ARG A 222 21.72 -43.06 -15.88
CA ARG A 222 21.74 -44.33 -15.14
C ARG A 222 22.71 -44.26 -13.96
N PRO A 223 22.28 -43.69 -12.82
CA PRO A 223 23.09 -43.62 -11.61
C PRO A 223 23.32 -45.03 -11.02
N ASP A 224 24.57 -45.31 -10.69
CA ASP A 224 25.05 -46.59 -10.16
C ASP A 224 25.31 -46.56 -8.63
N ALA A 225 25.27 -45.37 -8.03
CA ALA A 225 25.52 -45.14 -6.60
C ALA A 225 24.57 -44.09 -5.99
N GLY A 226 24.55 -44.04 -4.65
CA GLY A 226 23.79 -43.06 -3.89
C GLY A 226 22.27 -43.30 -3.88
N PRO A 227 21.48 -42.32 -3.40
CA PRO A 227 20.04 -42.46 -3.23
C PRO A 227 19.26 -42.56 -4.55
N LEU A 228 19.89 -42.21 -5.68
CA LEU A 228 19.32 -42.34 -7.02
C LEU A 228 19.60 -43.70 -7.67
N LYS A 229 20.39 -44.57 -7.04
CA LYS A 229 20.78 -45.87 -7.61
C LYS A 229 19.55 -46.66 -8.07
N GLY A 230 19.57 -47.10 -9.34
CA GLY A 230 18.50 -47.92 -9.93
C GLY A 230 17.33 -47.15 -10.55
N TRP A 231 17.34 -45.81 -10.51
CA TRP A 231 16.35 -45.00 -11.22
C TRP A 231 16.59 -45.04 -12.74
N THR A 232 15.51 -45.17 -13.52
CA THR A 232 15.53 -45.28 -15.00
C THR A 232 15.05 -44.02 -15.72
N ASP A 233 14.20 -43.23 -15.07
CA ASP A 233 13.67 -41.95 -15.57
C ASP A 233 13.89 -40.89 -14.49
N LEU A 234 14.77 -39.94 -14.78
CA LEU A 234 15.25 -38.92 -13.86
C LEU A 234 14.68 -37.55 -14.27
N PRO A 235 13.83 -36.92 -13.43
CA PRO A 235 13.41 -35.55 -13.67
C PRO A 235 14.60 -34.58 -13.49
N PRO A 236 14.53 -33.35 -14.04
CA PRO A 236 15.58 -32.33 -13.85
C PRO A 236 15.81 -31.94 -12.39
N VAL A 237 14.76 -32.05 -11.56
CA VAL A 237 14.78 -31.76 -10.13
C VAL A 237 14.08 -32.86 -9.33
N VAL A 238 14.55 -33.12 -8.11
CA VAL A 238 13.99 -34.12 -7.18
C VAL A 238 13.83 -33.52 -5.79
N ALA A 239 12.93 -34.09 -4.99
CA ALA A 239 12.78 -33.76 -3.58
C ALA A 239 13.70 -34.60 -2.72
N VAL A 240 14.40 -33.95 -1.79
CA VAL A 240 15.16 -34.61 -0.73
C VAL A 240 14.43 -34.42 0.59
N THR A 241 14.30 -35.51 1.34
CA THR A 241 13.71 -35.53 2.68
C THR A 241 14.76 -35.99 3.69
N LEU A 242 15.08 -35.11 4.63
CA LEU A 242 16.06 -35.30 5.68
C LEU A 242 15.37 -35.46 7.04
N VAL A 243 15.69 -36.55 7.74
CA VAL A 243 15.23 -36.80 9.11
C VAL A 243 16.27 -36.29 10.10
N VAL A 244 15.93 -35.23 10.82
CA VAL A 244 16.77 -34.58 11.83
C VAL A 244 16.38 -35.08 13.23
N PRO A 245 17.30 -35.72 13.96
CA PRO A 245 17.02 -36.21 15.31
C PRO A 245 16.58 -35.09 16.26
N ARG A 246 15.57 -35.37 17.08
CA ARG A 246 15.01 -34.41 18.05
C ARG A 246 16.07 -33.73 18.96
N PRO A 247 17.08 -34.44 19.51
CA PRO A 247 18.11 -33.80 20.33
C PRO A 247 18.95 -32.73 19.60
N ALA A 248 19.11 -32.85 18.28
CA ALA A 248 19.84 -31.88 17.47
C ALA A 248 19.09 -30.54 17.39
N LEU A 249 17.76 -30.57 17.48
CA LEU A 249 16.88 -29.41 17.50
C LEU A 249 16.71 -28.82 18.91
N ASP A 250 16.46 -29.67 19.91
CA ASP A 250 16.20 -29.23 21.29
C ASP A 250 17.32 -28.34 21.83
N ARG A 251 18.57 -28.60 21.46
CA ARG A 251 19.74 -27.80 21.89
C ARG A 251 19.65 -26.32 21.49
N LEU A 252 18.86 -25.95 20.50
CA LEU A 252 18.65 -24.54 20.12
C LEU A 252 17.89 -23.74 21.19
N TYR A 253 17.17 -24.42 22.10
CA TYR A 253 16.23 -23.80 23.03
C TYR A 253 16.67 -23.88 24.50
N THR A 254 17.86 -24.42 24.79
CA THR A 254 18.25 -24.77 26.17
C THR A 254 18.98 -23.68 26.95
N LYS A 255 19.72 -22.76 26.29
CA LYS A 255 20.69 -21.89 27.00
C LYS A 255 20.14 -20.54 27.49
N SER A 256 19.06 -19.99 26.93
CA SER A 256 18.54 -18.67 27.35
C SER A 256 17.05 -18.49 27.12
N PHE A 257 16.42 -17.56 27.85
CA PHE A 257 15.02 -17.18 27.60
C PHE A 257 14.80 -16.64 26.19
N LYS A 258 15.75 -15.86 25.65
CA LYS A 258 15.70 -15.35 24.27
C LYS A 258 15.65 -16.48 23.25
N MET A 259 16.42 -17.55 23.48
CA MET A 259 16.42 -18.74 22.63
C MET A 259 15.11 -19.51 22.69
N LYS A 260 14.49 -19.63 23.88
CA LYS A 260 13.17 -20.26 24.04
C LYS A 260 12.06 -19.57 23.24
N LEU A 261 12.21 -18.27 22.99
CA LEU A 261 11.27 -17.46 22.21
C LEU A 261 11.68 -17.27 20.74
N ALA A 262 12.86 -17.75 20.34
CA ALA A 262 13.39 -17.54 18.99
C ALA A 262 12.83 -18.58 18.01
N SER A 263 12.61 -18.17 16.76
CA SER A 263 12.14 -19.05 15.68
C SER A 263 13.19 -19.09 14.56
N PRO A 264 14.21 -19.96 14.65
CA PRO A 264 15.33 -19.95 13.72
C PRO A 264 14.84 -20.24 12.29
N THR A 265 15.25 -19.42 11.33
CA THR A 265 15.17 -19.79 9.92
C THR A 265 16.12 -20.96 9.67
N LEU A 266 15.64 -22.00 8.99
CA LEU A 266 16.44 -23.17 8.63
C LEU A 266 16.67 -23.19 7.13
N VAL A 267 17.91 -23.49 6.73
CA VAL A 267 18.31 -23.68 5.34
C VAL A 267 18.93 -25.06 5.19
N ALA A 268 18.62 -25.73 4.10
CA ALA A 268 19.29 -26.97 3.77
C ALA A 268 20.63 -26.70 3.10
N SER A 269 21.59 -27.57 3.37
CA SER A 269 22.95 -27.52 2.84
C SER A 269 23.27 -28.84 2.15
N LEU A 270 23.88 -28.75 0.97
CA LEU A 270 24.48 -29.86 0.26
C LEU A 270 25.90 -29.45 -0.14
N ARG A 271 26.92 -30.15 0.35
CA ARG A 271 28.32 -29.77 0.13
C ARG A 271 29.22 -30.97 -0.09
N ALA A 272 30.39 -30.68 -0.65
CA ALA A 272 31.43 -31.67 -0.89
C ALA A 272 31.82 -32.42 0.39
N GLY A 273 32.18 -33.70 0.26
CA GLY A 273 32.73 -34.46 1.37
C GLY A 273 34.09 -33.89 1.82
N PRO A 274 34.53 -34.17 3.07
CA PRO A 274 35.83 -33.70 3.57
C PRO A 274 37.03 -34.15 2.74
N SER A 275 36.89 -35.27 2.02
CA SER A 275 37.91 -35.88 1.18
C SER A 275 37.77 -35.53 -0.31
N ALA A 276 36.83 -34.67 -0.68
CA ALA A 276 36.58 -34.30 -2.06
C ALA A 276 37.70 -33.43 -2.62
N THR A 277 38.09 -33.70 -3.88
CA THR A 277 39.13 -32.96 -4.59
C THR A 277 38.73 -31.51 -4.86
N ASN A 278 37.45 -31.27 -5.13
CA ASN A 278 36.89 -29.94 -5.34
C ASN A 278 35.90 -29.64 -4.22
N GLN A 279 36.11 -28.53 -3.52
CA GLN A 279 35.19 -28.07 -2.49
C GLN A 279 34.07 -27.25 -3.14
N TRP A 280 32.82 -27.60 -2.85
CA TRP A 280 31.61 -26.94 -3.34
C TRP A 280 30.54 -26.97 -2.25
N HIS A 281 29.62 -26.00 -2.27
CA HIS A 281 28.56 -25.87 -1.28
C HIS A 281 27.33 -25.18 -1.87
N ASN A 282 26.23 -25.91 -1.95
CA ASN A 282 24.93 -25.43 -2.38
C ASN A 282 23.98 -25.31 -1.18
N MET A 283 23.19 -24.25 -1.16
CA MET A 283 22.22 -23.97 -0.10
C MET A 283 20.80 -23.89 -0.70
N TYR A 284 19.81 -24.34 0.07
CA TYR A 284 18.41 -24.36 -0.34
C TYR A 284 17.55 -23.80 0.79
N SER A 285 16.85 -22.70 0.51
CA SER A 285 16.10 -21.90 1.48
C SER A 285 14.58 -22.19 1.48
N ASP A 286 14.03 -22.74 0.39
CA ASP A 286 12.66 -23.25 0.30
C ASP A 286 12.52 -24.64 0.97
N VAL A 287 12.65 -24.65 2.30
CA VAL A 287 12.57 -25.86 3.12
C VAL A 287 11.20 -25.99 3.75
N HIS A 288 10.55 -27.13 3.56
CA HIS A 288 9.32 -27.50 4.25
C HIS A 288 9.65 -28.39 5.45
N ILE A 289 9.24 -27.96 6.64
CA ILE A 289 9.51 -28.69 7.88
C ILE A 289 8.21 -29.18 8.52
N THR A 290 8.26 -30.37 9.10
CA THR A 290 7.20 -30.94 9.92
C THR A 290 7.81 -31.86 10.98
N MET A 291 7.15 -32.02 12.13
CA MET A 291 7.53 -33.02 13.13
C MET A 291 6.85 -34.34 12.77
N GLY A 292 7.57 -35.46 12.77
CA GLY A 292 6.95 -36.74 12.43
C GLY A 292 7.92 -37.79 11.93
N ASN A 293 7.36 -38.90 11.43
CA ASN A 293 8.12 -40.04 10.92
C ASN A 293 7.88 -40.25 9.42
N VAL A 294 8.95 -40.51 8.68
CA VAL A 294 8.88 -40.78 7.24
C VAL A 294 8.45 -42.23 7.03
N LYS A 295 7.45 -42.44 6.17
CA LYS A 295 6.95 -43.75 5.75
C LYS A 295 6.93 -43.85 4.22
N PRO A 296 7.11 -45.05 3.65
CA PRO A 296 6.80 -45.30 2.25
C PRO A 296 5.30 -45.03 2.00
N GLY A 297 5.00 -44.26 0.97
CA GLY A 297 3.67 -44.05 0.43
C GLY A 297 3.25 -45.15 -0.55
N PRO A 298 2.03 -45.07 -1.10
CA PRO A 298 1.55 -46.02 -2.10
C PRO A 298 2.46 -46.02 -3.33
N ALA A 299 2.83 -47.22 -3.79
CA ALA A 299 3.65 -47.37 -4.98
C ALA A 299 2.85 -46.99 -6.23
N THR A 300 3.38 -46.07 -7.02
CA THR A 300 2.88 -45.77 -8.37
C THR A 300 3.72 -46.52 -9.40
N ASP A 301 3.05 -47.25 -10.30
CA ASP A 301 3.63 -48.16 -11.29
C ASP A 301 4.99 -47.68 -11.87
N GLY A 302 6.06 -48.39 -11.55
CA GLY A 302 7.39 -48.22 -12.16
C GLY A 302 8.23 -47.01 -11.67
N THR A 303 7.80 -46.28 -10.64
CA THR A 303 8.52 -45.10 -10.12
C THR A 303 9.00 -45.30 -8.68
N ALA A 304 10.03 -44.55 -8.26
CA ALA A 304 10.49 -44.56 -6.87
C ALA A 304 9.32 -44.25 -5.92
N ALA A 305 9.21 -45.01 -4.83
CA ALA A 305 8.08 -44.95 -3.92
C ALA A 305 7.80 -43.51 -3.46
N ALA A 306 6.55 -43.07 -3.54
CA ALA A 306 6.12 -41.82 -2.94
C ALA A 306 6.49 -41.83 -1.45
N LEU A 307 6.82 -40.68 -0.87
CA LEU A 307 7.07 -40.55 0.56
C LEU A 307 5.87 -39.90 1.23
N VAL A 308 5.56 -40.33 2.44
CA VAL A 308 4.57 -39.70 3.31
C VAL A 308 5.21 -39.43 4.66
N VAL A 309 4.86 -38.30 5.28
CA VAL A 309 5.24 -38.02 6.66
C VAL A 309 4.01 -38.19 7.54
N GLU A 310 4.09 -39.13 8.48
CA GLU A 310 3.12 -39.22 9.57
C GLU A 310 3.47 -38.13 10.58
N ALA A 311 2.69 -37.04 10.55
CA ALA A 311 2.93 -35.89 11.39
C ALA A 311 2.66 -36.20 12.87
N ASP A 312 3.53 -35.70 13.74
CA ASP A 312 3.30 -35.69 15.18
C ASP A 312 2.32 -34.57 15.52
N GLU A 313 1.12 -34.95 15.97
CA GLU A 313 0.07 -33.99 16.33
C GLU A 313 0.48 -33.08 17.50
N LEU A 314 1.41 -33.51 18.35
CA LEU A 314 1.97 -32.69 19.43
C LEU A 314 3.02 -31.69 18.93
N GLY A 315 3.49 -31.84 17.69
CA GLY A 315 4.41 -30.90 17.04
C GLY A 315 5.65 -30.57 17.88
N TRP A 316 5.78 -29.29 18.27
CA TRP A 316 6.90 -28.81 19.08
C TRP A 316 6.89 -29.35 20.52
N GLU A 317 5.75 -29.77 21.05
CA GLU A 317 5.62 -30.40 22.37
C GLU A 317 5.84 -31.92 22.33
N GLY A 318 5.82 -32.50 21.12
CA GLY A 318 6.08 -33.91 20.87
C GLY A 318 7.57 -34.30 20.96
N SER A 319 7.86 -35.56 20.69
CA SER A 319 9.21 -36.15 20.75
C SER A 319 9.71 -36.66 19.39
N SER A 320 8.88 -36.58 18.35
CA SER A 320 9.23 -37.03 17.01
C SER A 320 10.39 -36.22 16.40
N PRO A 321 11.16 -36.81 15.48
CA PRO A 321 12.19 -36.08 14.77
C PRO A 321 11.59 -34.97 13.87
N LEU A 322 12.43 -34.01 13.51
CA LEU A 322 12.09 -32.98 12.54
C LEU A 322 12.37 -33.51 11.14
N VAL A 323 11.36 -33.56 10.29
CA VAL A 323 11.49 -33.92 8.88
C VAL A 323 11.57 -32.64 8.06
N ALA A 324 12.68 -32.44 7.36
CA ALA A 324 12.86 -31.32 6.44
C ALA A 324 12.89 -31.82 5.00
N SER A 325 12.09 -31.22 4.14
CA SER A 325 12.03 -31.55 2.71
C SER A 325 12.30 -30.31 1.86
N PHE A 326 13.04 -30.47 0.77
CA PHE A 326 13.39 -29.40 -0.15
C PHE A 326 13.72 -29.96 -1.53
N VAL A 327 13.67 -29.12 -2.57
CA VAL A 327 13.95 -29.54 -3.95
C VAL A 327 15.38 -29.18 -4.35
N VAL A 328 16.05 -30.10 -5.02
CA VAL A 328 17.40 -29.93 -5.56
C VAL A 328 17.45 -30.31 -7.04
N PRO A 329 18.38 -29.74 -7.83
CA PRO A 329 18.74 -30.30 -9.13
C PRO A 329 19.20 -31.75 -9.00
N THR A 330 18.71 -32.64 -9.87
CA THR A 330 19.07 -34.05 -9.84
C THR A 330 20.58 -34.25 -10.04
N ALA A 331 21.21 -33.44 -10.90
CA ALA A 331 22.64 -33.48 -11.15
C ALA A 331 23.48 -33.19 -9.88
N SER A 332 22.99 -32.35 -8.95
CA SER A 332 23.70 -32.04 -7.71
C SER A 332 23.90 -33.26 -6.80
N LEU A 333 22.98 -34.24 -6.85
CA LEU A 333 23.09 -35.49 -6.09
C LEU A 333 24.05 -36.51 -6.75
N GLN A 334 24.48 -36.28 -7.98
CA GLN A 334 25.32 -37.20 -8.75
C GLN A 334 26.81 -36.82 -8.72
N VAL A 335 27.16 -35.64 -8.20
CA VAL A 335 28.55 -35.16 -8.09
C VAL A 335 29.35 -36.08 -7.16
N GLU A 336 28.82 -36.30 -5.95
CA GLU A 336 29.39 -37.18 -4.92
C GLU A 336 28.24 -38.00 -4.28
N PRO A 337 27.78 -39.06 -4.95
CA PRO A 337 26.48 -39.68 -4.66
C PRO A 337 26.35 -40.34 -3.28
N THR A 338 27.46 -40.60 -2.60
CA THR A 338 27.49 -41.24 -1.28
C THR A 338 28.18 -40.39 -0.22
N SER A 339 29.27 -39.70 -0.56
CA SER A 339 30.14 -38.97 0.38
C SER A 339 29.76 -37.52 0.61
N ALA A 340 28.96 -36.91 -0.27
CA ALA A 340 28.52 -35.53 -0.07
C ALA A 340 27.77 -35.39 1.26
N LEU A 341 28.01 -34.27 1.92
CA LEU A 341 27.36 -33.93 3.18
C LEU A 341 26.05 -33.21 2.90
N ILE A 342 24.99 -33.62 3.59
CA ILE A 342 23.67 -33.05 3.54
C ILE A 342 23.20 -32.72 4.95
N GLY A 343 22.60 -31.55 5.14
CA GLY A 343 22.22 -31.09 6.47
C GLY A 343 21.23 -29.95 6.49
N LEU A 344 20.84 -29.58 7.71
CA LEU A 344 20.16 -28.33 8.02
C LEU A 344 21.10 -27.41 8.79
N SER A 345 21.04 -26.14 8.48
CA SER A 345 21.82 -25.09 9.13
C SER A 345 20.95 -23.88 9.43
N VAL A 346 21.41 -23.03 10.35
CA VAL A 346 20.86 -21.69 10.52
C VAL A 346 21.68 -20.75 9.61
N PRO A 347 21.06 -19.99 8.69
CA PRO A 347 21.80 -19.11 7.80
C PRO A 347 22.52 -18.05 8.63
N PRO A 348 23.81 -17.78 8.37
CA PRO A 348 24.60 -16.89 9.21
C PRO A 348 24.25 -15.43 8.95
N SER A 349 23.44 -14.86 9.85
CA SER A 349 23.17 -13.41 9.99
C SER A 349 23.85 -12.88 11.26
N GLU A 350 23.90 -11.56 11.42
CA GLU A 350 24.41 -10.94 12.67
C GLU A 350 23.71 -11.51 13.91
N TYR A 351 22.38 -11.47 13.90
CA TYR A 351 21.56 -11.93 15.02
C TYR A 351 21.71 -13.43 15.27
N SER A 352 21.62 -14.26 14.22
CA SER A 352 21.71 -15.71 14.36
C SER A 352 23.12 -16.18 14.74
N THR A 353 24.18 -15.51 14.27
CA THR A 353 25.56 -15.83 14.66
C THR A 353 25.78 -15.54 16.14
N MET A 354 25.32 -14.38 16.62
CA MET A 354 25.37 -14.04 18.05
C MET A 354 24.56 -15.03 18.90
N LEU A 355 23.36 -15.40 18.45
CA LEU A 355 22.46 -16.25 19.22
C LEU A 355 22.91 -17.72 19.20
N TYR A 356 23.14 -18.29 18.02
CA TYR A 356 23.35 -19.73 17.84
C TYR A 356 24.81 -20.15 17.64
N GLY A 357 25.72 -19.22 17.33
CA GLY A 357 27.16 -19.52 17.18
C GLY A 357 27.77 -20.26 18.37
N PRO A 358 27.47 -19.90 19.64
CA PRO A 358 27.94 -20.63 20.83
C PRO A 358 27.38 -22.06 20.99
N ILE A 359 26.46 -22.50 20.13
CA ILE A 359 25.85 -23.84 20.15
C ILE A 359 26.25 -24.63 18.89
N LEU A 360 26.20 -23.98 17.73
CA LEU A 360 26.38 -24.62 16.42
C LEU A 360 27.80 -24.45 15.86
N GLY A 361 28.62 -23.58 16.46
CA GLY A 361 29.95 -23.24 15.99
C GLY A 361 29.93 -22.47 14.66
N MET A 362 31.11 -22.34 14.05
CA MET A 362 31.30 -21.55 12.82
C MET A 362 30.53 -22.06 11.60
N SER A 363 30.18 -23.36 11.59
CA SER A 363 29.42 -23.98 10.50
C SER A 363 27.92 -23.63 10.54
N MET A 364 27.43 -23.15 11.69
CA MET A 364 26.00 -22.95 11.96
C MET A 364 25.13 -24.19 11.68
N SER A 365 25.73 -25.39 11.67
CA SER A 365 25.06 -26.64 11.31
C SER A 365 24.21 -27.18 12.47
N LEU A 366 22.92 -27.33 12.21
CA LEU A 366 21.97 -27.94 13.13
C LEU A 366 22.15 -29.46 13.15
N PHE A 367 22.26 -30.07 11.98
CA PHE A 367 22.44 -31.50 11.80
C PHE A 367 23.01 -31.75 10.41
N GLU A 368 23.93 -32.71 10.30
CA GLU A 368 24.58 -33.08 9.05
C GLU A 368 24.81 -34.60 9.02
N THR A 369 24.63 -35.19 7.85
CA THR A 369 24.93 -36.60 7.55
C THR A 369 25.41 -36.72 6.10
N THR A 370 25.69 -37.94 5.62
CA THR A 370 26.09 -38.21 4.24
C THR A 370 24.89 -38.56 3.37
N LEU A 371 24.94 -38.28 2.06
CA LEU A 371 23.92 -38.74 1.11
C LEU A 371 23.68 -40.26 1.12
N GLY A 372 24.69 -41.05 1.54
CA GLY A 372 24.56 -42.50 1.69
C GLY A 372 23.81 -42.99 2.95
N ASP A 373 23.35 -42.09 3.83
CA ASP A 373 22.62 -42.46 5.05
C ASP A 373 21.15 -42.77 4.73
N ASP A 374 20.88 -44.02 4.34
CA ASP A 374 19.56 -44.52 3.93
C ASP A 374 18.50 -44.51 5.05
N LYS A 375 18.90 -44.28 6.30
CA LYS A 375 17.97 -44.15 7.44
C LYS A 375 17.48 -42.73 7.63
N ARG A 376 18.20 -41.74 7.11
CA ARG A 376 17.91 -40.32 7.34
C ARG A 376 17.69 -39.51 6.08
N VAL A 377 18.19 -39.98 4.93
CA VAL A 377 18.12 -39.26 3.65
C VAL A 377 17.30 -40.09 2.67
N PHE A 378 16.19 -39.51 2.24
CA PHE A 378 15.29 -40.10 1.25
C PHE A 378 15.18 -39.18 0.04
N VAL A 379 15.14 -39.75 -1.16
CA VAL A 379 14.98 -39.01 -2.41
C VAL A 379 13.75 -39.50 -3.13
N SER A 380 12.94 -38.57 -3.61
CA SER A 380 11.67 -38.85 -4.29
C SER A 380 11.40 -37.81 -5.38
N ARG A 381 10.47 -38.10 -6.31
CA ARG A 381 10.14 -37.18 -7.41
C ARG A 381 9.43 -35.92 -6.92
N LEU A 382 8.58 -36.08 -5.90
CA LEU A 382 7.73 -35.04 -5.34
C LEU A 382 7.99 -34.92 -3.85
N MET A 383 7.68 -33.76 -3.28
CA MET A 383 7.75 -33.59 -1.83
C MET A 383 6.80 -34.58 -1.13
N PRO A 384 7.10 -35.00 0.11
CA PRO A 384 6.28 -35.98 0.80
C PRO A 384 4.79 -35.59 0.86
N GLY A 385 3.91 -36.55 0.55
CA GLY A 385 2.46 -36.39 0.57
C GLY A 385 1.87 -35.58 -0.60
N GLN A 386 2.66 -35.24 -1.63
CA GLN A 386 2.18 -34.47 -2.79
C GLN A 386 2.00 -35.35 -4.02
N ASP A 387 0.97 -35.03 -4.82
CA ASP A 387 0.65 -35.62 -6.12
C ASP A 387 1.15 -34.77 -7.30
N GLY A 388 1.61 -33.55 -7.03
CA GLY A 388 2.26 -32.67 -7.99
C GLY A 388 3.11 -31.59 -7.32
N HIS A 389 3.89 -30.86 -8.12
CA HIS A 389 4.67 -29.73 -7.62
C HIS A 389 3.77 -28.57 -7.19
N ARG A 390 4.24 -27.79 -6.20
CA ARG A 390 3.54 -26.59 -5.73
C ARG A 390 3.37 -25.57 -6.86
N ILE A 391 2.12 -25.28 -7.21
CA ILE A 391 1.79 -24.23 -8.17
C ILE A 391 1.63 -22.90 -7.42
N ALA A 392 2.60 -22.01 -7.57
CA ALA A 392 2.42 -20.63 -7.12
C ALA A 392 1.65 -19.83 -8.18
N CYS A 393 0.73 -18.96 -7.74
CA CYS A 393 0.00 -18.03 -8.59
C CYS A 393 -0.79 -18.67 -9.75
N GLY A 394 -1.28 -19.92 -9.59
CA GLY A 394 -1.90 -20.71 -10.67
C GLY A 394 -3.17 -20.14 -11.32
N GLY A 395 -3.74 -19.06 -10.78
CA GLY A 395 -4.91 -18.36 -11.34
C GLY A 395 -4.58 -17.06 -12.09
N VAL A 396 -3.30 -16.72 -12.24
CA VAL A 396 -2.89 -15.48 -12.90
C VAL A 396 -2.87 -15.66 -14.41
N ALA A 397 -3.84 -15.05 -15.10
CA ALA A 397 -3.81 -14.94 -16.54
C ALA A 397 -2.73 -13.94 -17.00
N PRO A 398 -1.97 -14.25 -18.07
CA PRO A 398 -1.09 -13.28 -18.72
C PRO A 398 -1.88 -12.12 -19.30
N PHE A 399 -1.31 -10.92 -19.28
CA PHE A 399 -1.87 -9.79 -20.01
C PHE A 399 -1.62 -9.96 -21.52
N GLU A 400 -2.51 -9.42 -22.34
CA GLU A 400 -2.34 -9.41 -23.79
C GLU A 400 -1.20 -8.45 -24.21
N ASP A 401 -0.55 -8.69 -25.35
CA ASP A 401 0.58 -7.86 -25.80
C ASP A 401 0.14 -6.48 -26.33
N THR A 402 -1.14 -6.29 -26.68
CA THR A 402 -1.67 -5.04 -27.24
C THR A 402 -2.94 -4.61 -26.53
N VAL A 403 -3.12 -3.30 -26.37
CA VAL A 403 -4.36 -2.70 -25.84
C VAL A 403 -5.05 -1.91 -26.94
N GLY A 404 -6.36 -2.09 -27.07
CA GLY A 404 -7.20 -1.27 -27.93
C GLY A 404 -8.55 -1.92 -28.24
N GLU A 405 -9.61 -1.12 -28.24
CA GLU A 405 -10.89 -1.56 -28.80
C GLU A 405 -10.71 -1.79 -30.31
N ALA A 406 -10.96 -3.02 -30.79
CA ALA A 406 -11.00 -3.35 -32.21
C ALA A 406 -11.92 -2.42 -33.04
N ARG A 407 -12.84 -1.70 -32.37
CA ARG A 407 -13.77 -0.74 -32.98
C ARG A 407 -13.16 0.59 -33.41
N ARG A 408 -11.93 0.96 -33.01
CA ARG A 408 -11.35 2.29 -33.30
C ARG A 408 -10.11 2.30 -34.21
N ASP A 409 -9.66 1.16 -34.73
CA ASP A 409 -8.44 1.04 -35.57
C ASP A 409 -7.15 1.64 -34.95
N LEU A 410 -7.11 1.85 -33.63
CA LEU A 410 -5.97 2.40 -32.90
C LEU A 410 -5.30 1.27 -32.12
N LYS A 411 -4.02 1.00 -32.39
CA LYS A 411 -3.21 0.08 -31.58
C LYS A 411 -2.34 0.91 -30.63
N VAL A 412 -2.51 0.69 -29.33
CA VAL A 412 -1.71 1.34 -28.30
C VAL A 412 -0.68 0.36 -27.76
N LYS A 413 0.56 0.82 -27.64
CA LYS A 413 1.66 0.10 -26.98
C LYS A 413 2.23 0.98 -25.87
N ILE A 414 2.44 0.39 -24.71
CA ILE A 414 3.12 1.05 -23.59
C ILE A 414 4.51 0.44 -23.45
N ALA A 415 5.54 1.29 -23.34
CA ALA A 415 6.92 0.89 -23.12
C ALA A 415 7.51 1.64 -21.92
N ALA A 416 8.46 1.01 -21.23
CA ALA A 416 9.28 1.65 -20.20
C ALA A 416 10.72 1.77 -20.71
N GLU A 417 11.17 3.00 -20.96
CA GLU A 417 12.56 3.32 -21.30
C GLU A 417 13.24 3.81 -20.01
N VAL A 418 14.22 3.05 -19.50
CA VAL A 418 14.95 3.43 -18.27
C VAL A 418 16.40 3.74 -18.62
N PRO A 419 16.91 4.95 -18.30
CA PRO A 419 18.32 5.29 -18.48
C PRO A 419 19.24 4.27 -17.83
N ALA A 420 20.40 4.01 -18.43
CA ALA A 420 21.36 3.00 -17.93
C ALA A 420 21.86 3.29 -16.50
N SER A 421 21.82 4.55 -16.07
CA SER A 421 22.17 5.01 -14.72
C SER A 421 21.08 4.79 -13.67
N GLU A 422 19.87 4.43 -14.08
CA GLU A 422 18.70 4.34 -13.20
C GLU A 422 18.23 2.88 -13.03
N SER A 423 17.76 2.54 -11.82
CA SER A 423 17.14 1.26 -11.49
C SER A 423 15.64 1.38 -11.19
N SER A 424 15.02 2.48 -11.65
CA SER A 424 13.61 2.79 -11.46
C SER A 424 12.99 3.30 -12.76
N VAL A 425 11.71 3.01 -12.96
CA VAL A 425 10.95 3.59 -14.07
C VAL A 425 10.52 5.00 -13.66
N SER A 426 11.07 6.01 -14.33
CA SER A 426 10.74 7.42 -14.15
C SER A 426 9.78 7.96 -15.22
N THR A 427 9.72 7.30 -16.39
CA THR A 427 8.84 7.66 -17.50
C THR A 427 8.21 6.44 -18.17
N LEU A 428 7.03 6.61 -18.76
CA LEU A 428 6.40 5.65 -19.64
C LEU A 428 6.15 6.24 -21.02
N THR A 429 6.40 5.45 -22.06
CA THR A 429 6.17 5.84 -23.45
C THR A 429 4.90 5.18 -23.96
N GLY A 430 3.87 5.98 -24.21
CA GLY A 430 2.64 5.55 -24.87
C GLY A 430 2.73 5.81 -26.38
N ARG A 431 2.67 4.74 -27.19
CA ARG A 431 2.68 4.82 -28.65
C ARG A 431 1.28 4.55 -29.20
N VAL A 432 0.78 5.49 -29.99
CA VAL A 432 -0.45 5.32 -30.80
C VAL A 432 -0.05 5.06 -32.25
N GLU A 433 -0.41 3.89 -32.77
CA GLU A 433 -0.35 3.63 -34.21
C GLU A 433 -1.61 4.16 -34.90
N ILE A 434 -1.43 4.95 -35.95
CA ILE A 434 -2.51 5.64 -36.67
C ILE A 434 -2.73 4.92 -38.00
N ALA A 435 -3.69 4.00 -38.00
CA ALA A 435 -4.05 3.22 -39.18
C ALA A 435 -5.03 3.96 -40.10
N SER A 436 -5.90 4.82 -39.55
CA SER A 436 -6.97 5.46 -40.32
C SER A 436 -6.44 6.40 -41.41
N ALA A 437 -7.08 6.37 -42.59
CA ALA A 437 -6.72 7.23 -43.72
C ALA A 437 -6.78 8.72 -43.35
N LYS A 438 -7.80 9.11 -42.57
CA LYS A 438 -7.95 10.46 -42.03
C LYS A 438 -6.76 10.84 -41.15
N GLY A 439 -6.39 10.02 -40.17
CA GLY A 439 -5.27 10.30 -39.28
C GLY A 439 -3.92 10.36 -40.01
N ARG A 440 -3.70 9.49 -41.00
CA ARG A 440 -2.51 9.54 -41.88
C ARG A 440 -2.47 10.81 -42.73
N GLY A 441 -3.62 11.27 -43.22
CA GLY A 441 -3.75 12.57 -43.89
C GLY A 441 -3.31 13.71 -42.98
N LEU A 442 -3.86 13.79 -41.76
CA LEU A 442 -3.51 14.83 -40.78
C LEU A 442 -2.01 14.83 -40.42
N LEU A 443 -1.39 13.65 -40.31
CA LEU A 443 0.05 13.51 -40.10
C LEU A 443 0.86 14.03 -41.29
N ARG A 444 0.43 13.75 -42.52
CA ARG A 444 1.10 14.22 -43.74
C ARG A 444 0.97 15.74 -43.89
N ASP A 445 -0.20 16.28 -43.56
CA ASP A 445 -0.56 17.69 -43.71
C ASP A 445 0.06 18.57 -42.60
N LYS A 446 0.84 17.98 -41.68
CA LYS A 446 1.54 18.68 -40.61
C LYS A 446 0.66 19.51 -39.67
N VAL A 447 -0.57 19.04 -39.46
CA VAL A 447 -1.49 19.64 -38.49
C VAL A 447 -0.85 19.65 -37.08
N PRO A 448 -1.06 20.72 -36.27
CA PRO A 448 -0.59 20.77 -34.89
C PRO A 448 -1.08 19.58 -34.07
N ILE A 449 -0.23 19.08 -33.17
CA ILE A 449 -0.56 17.99 -32.24
C ILE A 449 -0.34 18.51 -30.83
N GLU A 450 -1.37 18.44 -30.00
CA GLU A 450 -1.37 18.90 -28.61
C GLU A 450 -1.68 17.72 -27.68
N LEU A 451 -1.12 17.79 -26.46
CA LEU A 451 -1.41 16.83 -25.39
C LEU A 451 -2.41 17.45 -24.43
N ARG A 452 -3.48 16.72 -24.11
CA ARG A 452 -4.48 17.15 -23.14
C ARG A 452 -4.69 16.06 -22.09
N GLN A 453 -4.34 16.37 -20.85
CA GLN A 453 -4.53 15.44 -19.73
C GLN A 453 -5.98 15.51 -19.23
N GLN A 454 -6.69 14.38 -19.26
CA GLN A 454 -8.08 14.27 -18.80
C GLN A 454 -8.19 13.80 -17.36
N ASP A 455 -7.38 12.80 -17.03
CA ASP A 455 -7.26 12.21 -15.69
C ASP A 455 -5.80 11.74 -15.48
N PRO A 456 -5.38 11.33 -14.27
CA PRO A 456 -4.01 10.90 -14.02
C PRO A 456 -3.49 9.78 -14.92
N PHE A 457 -4.38 9.02 -15.56
CA PHE A 457 -4.07 7.88 -16.42
C PHE A 457 -4.34 8.16 -17.90
N LEU A 458 -5.00 9.26 -18.27
CA LEU A 458 -5.44 9.49 -19.65
C LEU A 458 -4.88 10.78 -20.22
N ILE A 459 -4.05 10.65 -21.25
CA ILE A 459 -3.56 11.74 -22.07
C ILE A 459 -4.17 11.61 -23.48
N ASP A 460 -4.93 12.61 -23.91
CA ASP A 460 -5.40 12.71 -25.29
C ASP A 460 -4.30 13.27 -26.18
N VAL A 461 -4.01 12.60 -27.30
CA VAL A 461 -3.24 13.16 -28.42
C VAL A 461 -4.24 13.80 -29.39
N VAL A 462 -4.26 15.13 -29.43
CA VAL A 462 -5.25 15.92 -30.17
C VAL A 462 -4.65 16.47 -31.45
N PHE A 463 -5.24 16.13 -32.59
CA PHE A 463 -4.84 16.62 -33.92
C PHE A 463 -5.67 17.83 -34.32
N GLY A 464 -5.00 18.96 -34.53
CA GLY A 464 -5.62 20.23 -34.90
C GLY A 464 -6.64 20.67 -33.86
N ARG A 465 -7.69 21.38 -34.30
CA ARG A 465 -8.81 21.77 -33.43
C ARG A 465 -9.80 20.61 -33.24
N ASN A 466 -9.37 19.55 -32.55
CA ASN A 466 -10.14 18.31 -32.30
C ASN A 466 -10.57 17.56 -33.58
N GLN A 467 -9.79 17.62 -34.66
CA GLN A 467 -10.12 16.91 -35.90
C GLN A 467 -9.99 15.39 -35.76
N LEU A 468 -9.07 14.94 -34.91
CA LEU A 468 -8.91 13.57 -34.44
C LEU A 468 -8.38 13.61 -33.00
N VAL A 469 -8.93 12.79 -32.12
CA VAL A 469 -8.48 12.62 -30.73
C VAL A 469 -8.13 11.17 -30.50
N CYS A 470 -6.89 10.91 -30.13
CA CYS A 470 -6.37 9.57 -29.87
C CYS A 470 -6.06 9.43 -28.38
N PRO A 471 -6.89 8.71 -27.60
CA PRO A 471 -6.67 8.54 -26.16
C PRO A 471 -5.50 7.58 -25.87
N LEU A 472 -4.58 7.99 -25.01
CA LEU A 472 -3.52 7.15 -24.44
C LEU A 472 -3.77 6.92 -22.96
N ARG A 473 -4.11 5.67 -22.60
CA ARG A 473 -4.37 5.29 -21.22
C ARG A 473 -3.18 4.53 -20.62
N PHE A 474 -2.60 5.10 -19.58
CA PHE A 474 -1.43 4.60 -18.87
C PHE A 474 -1.84 3.70 -17.69
N PRO A 475 -1.00 2.71 -17.34
CA PRO A 475 -1.31 1.77 -16.26
C PRO A 475 -1.08 2.35 -14.85
N VAL A 476 -0.29 3.41 -14.76
CA VAL A 476 0.03 4.15 -13.54
C VAL A 476 -0.18 5.63 -13.79
N PRO A 477 -0.38 6.44 -12.74
CA PRO A 477 -0.48 7.89 -12.88
C PRO A 477 0.74 8.50 -13.55
N VAL A 478 0.49 9.38 -14.52
CA VAL A 478 1.49 10.14 -15.27
C VAL A 478 1.13 11.63 -15.27
N THR A 479 2.06 12.48 -15.70
CA THR A 479 1.83 13.92 -15.89
C THR A 479 2.21 14.36 -17.29
N THR A 480 1.48 15.33 -17.85
CA THR A 480 1.90 16.01 -19.09
C THR A 480 3.03 17.03 -18.85
N THR A 481 3.27 17.44 -17.60
CA THR A 481 4.37 18.34 -17.26
C THR A 481 5.70 17.67 -17.61
N SER A 482 6.54 18.35 -18.37
CA SER A 482 7.82 17.81 -18.89
C SER A 482 7.68 16.58 -19.81
N SER A 483 6.49 16.30 -20.33
CA SER A 483 6.30 15.26 -21.33
C SER A 483 6.91 15.62 -22.69
N LYS A 484 7.30 14.60 -23.46
CA LYS A 484 7.88 14.76 -24.80
C LYS A 484 7.05 14.00 -25.82
N THR A 485 6.88 14.59 -27.00
CA THR A 485 6.19 13.93 -28.12
C THR A 485 7.18 13.59 -29.24
N ARG A 486 7.18 12.34 -29.71
CA ARG A 486 7.91 11.91 -30.92
C ARG A 486 6.90 11.57 -32.02
N ILE A 487 6.96 12.24 -33.16
CA ILE A 487 5.97 12.12 -34.24
C ILE A 487 6.63 11.50 -35.47
N ALA A 488 6.18 10.31 -35.85
CA ALA A 488 6.65 9.62 -37.05
C ALA A 488 5.58 9.69 -38.14
N ARG A 489 5.72 10.69 -39.01
CA ARG A 489 4.70 11.02 -40.04
C ARG A 489 4.62 9.97 -41.14
N THR A 490 5.75 9.40 -41.56
CA THR A 490 5.82 8.41 -42.65
C THR A 490 5.31 7.04 -42.23
N SER A 491 5.74 6.57 -41.06
CA SER A 491 5.34 5.28 -40.49
C SER A 491 4.02 5.34 -39.71
N GLY A 492 3.46 6.54 -39.50
CA GLY A 492 2.09 6.73 -39.03
C GLY A 492 1.91 6.49 -37.54
N TYR A 493 2.77 7.03 -36.68
CA TYR A 493 2.58 6.91 -35.23
C TYR A 493 2.99 8.16 -34.45
N VAL A 494 2.46 8.28 -33.24
CA VAL A 494 2.82 9.30 -32.25
C VAL A 494 3.20 8.60 -30.94
N GLU A 495 4.34 8.97 -30.37
CA GLU A 495 4.78 8.53 -29.04
C GLU A 495 4.73 9.71 -28.07
N VAL A 496 4.19 9.44 -26.88
CA VAL A 496 4.18 10.37 -25.75
C VAL A 496 5.03 9.75 -24.64
N VAL A 497 6.17 10.37 -24.36
CA VAL A 497 7.04 10.03 -23.23
C VAL A 497 6.56 10.85 -22.03
N ALA A 498 5.81 10.22 -21.12
CA ALA A 498 5.19 10.87 -19.97
C ALA A 498 5.93 10.48 -18.68
N PRO A 499 6.38 11.45 -17.87
CA PRO A 499 6.87 11.18 -16.53
C PRO A 499 5.81 10.55 -15.64
N LEU A 500 6.23 9.67 -14.73
CA LEU A 500 5.35 9.22 -13.65
C LEU A 500 4.95 10.43 -12.80
N ALA A 501 3.70 10.45 -12.35
CA ALA A 501 3.25 11.49 -11.45
C ALA A 501 3.92 11.33 -10.07
N ASP A 502 4.21 12.44 -9.42
CA ASP A 502 4.60 12.49 -8.02
C ASP A 502 3.36 12.65 -7.14
N SER A 503 3.20 11.79 -6.12
CA SER A 503 2.02 11.75 -5.24
C SER A 503 1.79 13.03 -4.43
N ILE A 504 2.80 13.89 -4.32
CA ILE A 504 2.77 15.15 -3.60
C ILE A 504 2.72 16.34 -4.56
N ALA A 505 3.59 16.35 -5.57
CA ALA A 505 3.91 17.53 -6.37
C ALA A 505 3.16 17.61 -7.70
N SER A 506 2.58 16.50 -8.20
CA SER A 506 1.88 16.53 -9.49
C SER A 506 0.47 17.07 -9.36
N GLU A 507 0.19 18.18 -10.04
CA GLU A 507 -1.12 18.84 -10.08
C GLU A 507 -2.24 17.90 -10.53
N SER A 508 -1.96 16.97 -11.45
CA SER A 508 -2.91 15.95 -11.89
C SER A 508 -3.46 15.07 -10.76
N LEU A 509 -2.79 15.03 -9.60
CA LEU A 509 -3.22 14.27 -8.42
C LEU A 509 -3.79 15.14 -7.29
N TYR A 510 -3.83 16.47 -7.45
CA TYR A 510 -4.32 17.38 -6.41
C TYR A 510 -5.78 17.15 -6.06
N ASP A 511 -6.61 16.85 -7.05
CA ASP A 511 -8.04 16.53 -6.87
C ASP A 511 -8.34 15.02 -6.86
N PHE A 512 -7.31 14.17 -6.82
CA PHE A 512 -7.42 12.71 -6.86
C PHE A 512 -7.41 12.10 -5.45
N ILE A 513 -8.37 12.50 -4.61
CA ILE A 513 -8.46 12.11 -3.18
C ILE A 513 -9.27 10.82 -2.99
N TYR A 514 -10.56 10.84 -3.32
CA TYR A 514 -11.45 9.68 -3.27
C TYR A 514 -12.01 9.37 -4.65
N PRO A 515 -11.18 8.92 -5.60
CA PRO A 515 -11.63 8.65 -6.96
C PRO A 515 -12.70 7.57 -7.01
N SER A 516 -13.66 7.78 -7.91
CA SER A 516 -14.70 6.83 -8.29
C SER A 516 -14.55 6.44 -9.75
N ARG A 517 -14.99 5.23 -10.11
CA ARG A 517 -15.07 4.77 -11.51
C ARG A 517 -16.37 4.04 -11.78
N LEU A 518 -16.81 4.10 -13.03
CA LEU A 518 -17.90 3.27 -13.52
C LEU A 518 -17.36 1.89 -13.90
N SER A 519 -18.01 0.85 -13.39
CA SER A 519 -17.84 -0.51 -13.92
C SER A 519 -18.37 -0.61 -15.36
N PRO A 520 -18.05 -1.69 -16.11
CA PRO A 520 -18.62 -1.91 -17.45
C PRO A 520 -20.15 -1.92 -17.49
N ALA A 521 -20.80 -2.21 -16.36
CA ALA A 521 -22.26 -2.20 -16.21
C ALA A 521 -22.83 -0.81 -15.80
N GLY A 522 -22.00 0.23 -15.75
CA GLY A 522 -22.43 1.58 -15.34
C GLY A 522 -22.73 1.72 -13.84
N LEU A 523 -22.10 0.89 -12.99
CA LEU A 523 -22.17 1.05 -11.54
C LEU A 523 -20.99 1.88 -11.04
N PRO A 524 -21.20 2.96 -10.26
CA PRO A 524 -20.14 3.71 -9.61
C PRO A 524 -19.47 2.88 -8.52
N VAL A 525 -18.15 2.99 -8.42
CA VAL A 525 -17.32 2.26 -7.46
C VAL A 525 -16.26 3.21 -6.90
N ALA A 526 -16.28 3.40 -5.58
CA ALA A 526 -15.22 4.11 -4.87
C ALA A 526 -13.95 3.26 -4.84
N LEU A 527 -12.79 3.87 -5.12
CA LEU A 527 -11.53 3.13 -5.22
C LEU A 527 -10.74 3.04 -3.91
N ASN A 528 -10.93 3.98 -2.98
CA ASN A 528 -10.25 4.03 -1.67
C ASN A 528 -11.13 4.58 -0.54
N ALA A 529 -12.45 4.48 -0.68
CA ALA A 529 -13.38 4.77 0.40
C ALA A 529 -14.06 3.45 0.83
N PRO A 530 -13.59 2.79 1.92
CA PRO A 530 -14.20 1.58 2.44
C PRO A 530 -15.68 1.77 2.74
N HIS A 531 -16.53 0.77 2.48
CA HIS A 531 -17.96 0.83 2.80
C HIS A 531 -18.18 0.85 4.31
N VAL A 532 -19.10 1.69 4.77
CA VAL A 532 -19.46 1.85 6.19
C VAL A 532 -20.96 1.75 6.37
N SER A 533 -21.36 0.91 7.32
CA SER A 533 -22.76 0.77 7.73
C SER A 533 -23.10 1.80 8.81
N LEU A 534 -23.40 3.04 8.41
CA LEU A 534 -23.65 4.17 9.32
C LEU A 534 -24.66 3.85 10.43
N ASP A 535 -25.75 3.13 10.12
CA ASP A 535 -26.80 2.78 11.08
C ASP A 535 -26.34 1.85 12.21
N LYS A 536 -25.18 1.20 12.05
CA LYS A 536 -24.57 0.32 13.06
C LYS A 536 -23.50 1.01 13.89
N LEU A 537 -23.12 2.24 13.54
CA LEU A 537 -22.10 2.99 14.27
C LEU A 537 -22.74 3.79 15.40
N PRO A 538 -22.14 3.82 16.60
CA PRO A 538 -22.67 4.58 17.73
C PRO A 538 -22.56 6.08 17.46
N VAL A 539 -23.61 6.81 17.84
CA VAL A 539 -23.65 8.28 17.77
C VAL A 539 -22.87 8.85 18.94
N LEU A 540 -21.99 9.81 18.66
CA LEU A 540 -21.22 10.51 19.68
C LEU A 540 -22.10 11.54 20.39
N ASN A 541 -22.08 11.54 21.73
CA ASN A 541 -22.74 12.59 22.51
C ASN A 541 -21.93 13.89 22.41
N LEU A 542 -22.58 14.97 21.96
CA LEU A 542 -21.95 16.28 21.75
C LEU A 542 -22.21 17.28 22.88
N ASP A 543 -22.93 16.90 23.93
CA ASP A 543 -23.32 17.80 25.01
C ASP A 543 -22.14 18.18 25.91
N ASN A 544 -21.28 17.21 26.24
CA ASN A 544 -20.11 17.44 27.08
C ASN A 544 -18.86 17.73 26.24
N LYS A 545 -18.57 19.03 26.04
CA LYS A 545 -17.44 19.49 25.21
C LYS A 545 -16.07 19.02 25.72
N ASP A 546 -15.91 18.88 27.05
CA ASP A 546 -14.64 18.45 27.65
C ASP A 546 -14.31 16.99 27.28
N GLU A 547 -15.33 16.12 27.18
CA GLU A 547 -15.16 14.71 26.82
C GLU A 547 -14.86 14.49 25.33
N ILE A 548 -15.23 15.43 24.46
CA ILE A 548 -15.02 15.33 23.01
C ILE A 548 -13.84 16.18 22.51
N GLN A 549 -13.06 16.79 23.42
CA GLN A 549 -11.94 17.66 23.06
C GLN A 549 -10.86 16.95 22.23
N TRP A 550 -10.75 15.61 22.33
CA TRP A 550 -9.85 14.79 21.51
C TRP A 550 -10.13 14.91 20.01
N LEU A 551 -11.36 15.26 19.60
CA LEU A 551 -11.71 15.52 18.20
C LEU A 551 -10.86 16.63 17.59
N VAL A 552 -10.48 17.64 18.36
CA VAL A 552 -9.61 18.73 17.88
C VAL A 552 -8.26 18.16 17.44
N THR A 553 -7.66 17.29 18.25
CA THR A 553 -6.40 16.63 17.91
C THR A 553 -6.58 15.71 16.71
N LEU A 554 -7.65 14.92 16.70
CA LEU A 554 -7.97 13.98 15.63
C LEU A 554 -8.07 14.68 14.27
N THR A 555 -8.86 15.76 14.17
CA THR A 555 -9.07 16.49 12.92
C THR A 555 -7.89 17.37 12.54
N SER A 556 -7.15 17.92 13.51
CA SER A 556 -5.93 18.70 13.24
C SER A 556 -4.80 17.85 12.66
N LEU A 557 -4.80 16.54 12.92
CA LEU A 557 -3.82 15.58 12.39
C LEU A 557 -4.24 14.95 11.06
N GLN A 558 -5.35 15.39 10.47
CA GLN A 558 -5.64 15.07 9.06
C GLN A 558 -4.65 15.77 8.11
N PHE A 559 -4.09 16.90 8.55
CA PHE A 559 -3.05 17.65 7.83
C PHE A 559 -1.67 17.08 8.14
N SER A 560 -0.90 16.81 7.10
CA SER A 560 0.52 16.50 7.22
C SER A 560 1.34 17.72 7.70
N ALA A 561 2.62 17.49 8.00
CA ALA A 561 3.57 18.55 8.29
C ALA A 561 3.68 19.56 7.13
N ARG A 562 3.70 19.08 5.87
CA ARG A 562 3.74 19.96 4.69
C ARG A 562 2.47 20.78 4.58
N GLU A 563 1.31 20.14 4.69
CA GLU A 563 0.00 20.80 4.55
C GLU A 563 -0.19 21.86 5.64
N LYS A 564 0.26 21.61 6.87
CA LYS A 564 0.27 22.61 7.95
C LYS A 564 1.12 23.83 7.61
N ARG A 565 2.33 23.64 7.08
CA ARG A 565 3.19 24.75 6.63
C ARG A 565 2.52 25.55 5.51
N LEU A 566 1.84 24.88 4.57
CA LEU A 566 1.07 25.55 3.50
C LEU A 566 -0.10 26.38 4.04
N ARG A 567 -0.76 25.91 5.11
CA ARG A 567 -1.78 26.70 5.83
C ARG A 567 -1.21 27.92 6.52
N GLU A 568 -0.05 27.80 7.16
CA GLU A 568 0.57 28.89 7.94
C GLU A 568 1.18 29.99 7.06
N THR A 569 1.73 29.61 5.90
CA THR A 569 2.44 30.53 4.99
C THR A 569 1.51 31.34 4.09
N ASN A 570 0.31 30.84 3.80
CA ASN A 570 -0.66 31.54 2.96
C ASN A 570 -1.61 32.41 3.78
N LYS A 571 -1.19 33.66 4.03
CA LYS A 571 -2.03 34.73 4.58
C LYS A 571 -2.74 35.52 3.47
N SER A 572 -3.37 34.85 2.51
CA SER A 572 -4.22 35.56 1.53
C SER A 572 -5.42 36.15 2.27
N ASP A 573 -5.94 37.31 1.84
CA ASP A 573 -7.13 37.93 2.45
C ASP A 573 -8.36 36.99 2.43
N SER A 574 -8.36 36.01 1.51
CA SER A 574 -9.42 35.00 1.39
C SER A 574 -9.25 33.78 2.31
N GLY A 575 -8.06 33.53 2.86
CA GLY A 575 -7.74 32.30 3.60
C GLY A 575 -7.65 31.01 2.76
N ILE A 576 -7.91 31.08 1.45
CA ILE A 576 -7.83 29.95 0.51
C ILE A 576 -6.39 29.82 -0.01
N VAL A 577 -5.86 28.59 -0.02
CA VAL A 577 -4.53 28.27 -0.57
C VAL A 577 -4.64 27.74 -2.00
N GLU A 578 -3.53 27.74 -2.76
CA GLU A 578 -3.52 27.25 -4.14
C GLU A 578 -3.83 25.74 -4.24
N ASN A 579 -3.40 24.95 -3.25
CA ASN A 579 -3.58 23.51 -3.27
C ASN A 579 -5.01 23.10 -2.84
N PRO A 580 -5.85 22.54 -3.74
CA PRO A 580 -7.25 22.25 -3.43
C PRO A 580 -7.43 21.16 -2.37
N ARG A 581 -6.45 20.27 -2.18
CA ARG A 581 -6.50 19.24 -1.11
C ARG A 581 -6.43 19.87 0.27
N VAL A 582 -5.60 20.90 0.45
CA VAL A 582 -5.49 21.61 1.73
C VAL A 582 -6.81 22.32 2.02
N ASN A 583 -7.39 23.02 1.05
CA ASN A 583 -8.69 23.69 1.22
C ASN A 583 -9.80 22.68 1.51
N PHE A 584 -9.85 21.55 0.78
CA PHE A 584 -10.83 20.50 1.04
C PHE A 584 -10.72 19.96 2.48
N LYS A 585 -9.49 19.74 2.98
CA LYS A 585 -9.27 19.35 4.37
C LYS A 585 -9.65 20.47 5.35
N GLU A 586 -9.47 21.75 5.01
CA GLU A 586 -10.00 22.88 5.80
C GLU A 586 -11.52 22.83 5.89
N SER A 587 -12.19 22.59 4.77
CA SER A 587 -13.63 22.42 4.71
C SER A 587 -14.09 21.28 5.62
N LEU A 588 -13.42 20.12 5.55
CA LEU A 588 -13.68 19.01 6.49
C LEU A 588 -13.43 19.41 7.95
N PHE A 589 -12.29 20.05 8.24
CA PHE A 589 -11.95 20.48 9.60
C PHE A 589 -13.06 21.35 10.20
N THR A 590 -13.48 22.38 9.45
CA THR A 590 -14.57 23.29 9.81
C THR A 590 -15.88 22.54 10.04
N MET A 591 -16.26 21.61 9.15
CA MET A 591 -17.47 20.81 9.31
C MET A 591 -17.47 20.02 10.62
N PHE A 592 -16.36 19.35 10.95
CA PHE A 592 -16.24 18.59 12.21
C PHE A 592 -16.27 19.50 13.44
N MET A 593 -15.57 20.63 13.42
CA MET A 593 -15.52 21.55 14.56
C MET A 593 -16.87 22.21 14.85
N LEU A 594 -17.59 22.64 13.81
CA LEU A 594 -18.92 23.24 13.93
C LEU A 594 -20.00 22.20 14.27
N THR A 595 -19.93 20.99 13.69
CA THR A 595 -20.87 19.91 14.07
C THR A 595 -20.73 19.59 15.56
N ALA A 596 -19.49 19.48 16.05
CA ALA A 596 -19.20 19.16 17.44
C ALA A 596 -19.41 20.35 18.41
N GLY A 597 -19.52 21.59 17.90
CA GLY A 597 -19.57 22.80 18.73
C GLY A 597 -18.28 23.04 19.53
N LEU A 598 -17.13 22.63 18.99
CA LEU A 598 -15.81 22.75 19.63
C LEU A 598 -15.07 24.04 19.26
N GLN A 599 -15.35 24.60 18.08
CA GLN A 599 -14.83 25.90 17.66
C GLN A 599 -15.94 26.69 16.96
N GLY A 600 -16.24 27.88 17.46
CA GLY A 600 -17.34 28.71 16.94
C GLY A 600 -18.71 28.27 17.49
N GLY A 601 -19.75 28.37 16.66
CA GLY A 601 -21.10 27.89 16.98
C GLY A 601 -21.25 26.38 16.79
N GLN A 602 -22.47 25.88 17.00
CA GLN A 602 -22.81 24.48 16.71
C GLN A 602 -23.89 24.40 15.63
N THR A 603 -23.54 23.83 14.47
CA THR A 603 -24.48 23.64 13.35
C THR A 603 -24.14 22.37 12.58
N GLY A 604 -25.17 21.69 12.09
CA GLY A 604 -25.06 20.59 11.13
C GLY A 604 -25.40 21.00 9.70
N LEU A 605 -25.74 22.27 9.45
CA LEU A 605 -26.12 22.79 8.14
C LEU A 605 -24.95 23.54 7.52
N PHE A 606 -24.47 23.07 6.37
CA PHE A 606 -23.36 23.66 5.64
C PHE A 606 -23.75 24.00 4.20
N ALA A 607 -23.22 25.11 3.71
CA ALA A 607 -23.36 25.53 2.32
C ALA A 607 -21.98 25.62 1.69
N ILE A 608 -21.75 24.82 0.64
CA ILE A 608 -20.55 24.97 -0.19
C ILE A 608 -20.82 26.13 -1.15
N ASN A 609 -20.19 27.27 -0.87
CA ASN A 609 -20.43 28.56 -1.51
C ASN A 609 -19.25 28.95 -2.39
N HIS A 610 -19.50 29.33 -3.64
CA HIS A 610 -18.52 29.92 -4.53
C HIS A 610 -18.89 31.38 -4.78
N PRO A 611 -18.29 32.35 -4.04
CA PRO A 611 -18.69 33.76 -4.08
C PRO A 611 -18.67 34.39 -5.48
N GLN A 612 -17.79 33.89 -6.36
CA GLN A 612 -17.59 34.42 -7.71
C GLN A 612 -18.35 33.65 -8.81
N ARG A 613 -19.03 32.53 -8.48
CA ARG A 613 -19.59 31.60 -9.48
C ARG A 613 -21.00 31.13 -9.11
N GLY A 614 -21.89 32.08 -8.83
CA GLY A 614 -23.32 31.79 -8.62
C GLY A 614 -23.73 31.45 -7.19
N GLY A 615 -22.85 31.63 -6.20
CA GLY A 615 -23.21 31.47 -4.78
C GLY A 615 -23.19 30.00 -4.33
N ILE A 616 -24.28 29.52 -3.72
CA ILE A 616 -24.35 28.19 -3.11
C ILE A 616 -24.51 27.11 -4.19
N HIS A 617 -23.63 26.11 -4.20
CA HIS A 617 -23.67 24.99 -5.15
C HIS A 617 -24.26 23.71 -4.56
N MET A 618 -24.15 23.53 -3.25
CA MET A 618 -24.69 22.36 -2.57
C MET A 618 -24.90 22.65 -1.09
N LEU A 619 -25.94 22.06 -0.54
CA LEU A 619 -26.23 22.05 0.90
C LEU A 619 -25.86 20.68 1.47
N ILE A 620 -25.20 20.66 2.62
CA ILE A 620 -24.87 19.45 3.37
C ILE A 620 -25.53 19.55 4.75
N LEU A 621 -26.30 18.54 5.11
CA LEU A 621 -27.04 18.45 6.36
C LEU A 621 -26.55 17.24 7.15
N VAL A 622 -25.88 17.48 8.28
CA VAL A 622 -25.38 16.44 9.17
C VAL A 622 -26.48 16.02 10.14
N SER A 623 -26.81 14.74 10.13
CA SER A 623 -27.73 14.12 11.08
C SER A 623 -27.01 13.74 12.38
N ALA A 624 -25.82 13.14 12.27
CA ALA A 624 -25.07 12.66 13.43
C ALA A 624 -23.55 12.62 13.17
N LEU A 625 -22.77 12.83 14.24
CA LEU A 625 -21.35 12.47 14.29
C LEU A 625 -21.24 11.08 14.93
N ARG A 626 -20.68 10.10 14.21
CA ARG A 626 -20.58 8.70 14.64
C ARG A 626 -19.14 8.25 14.83
N LEU A 627 -18.90 7.29 15.72
CA LEU A 627 -17.59 6.65 15.90
C LEU A 627 -17.38 5.54 14.87
N ASP A 628 -16.29 5.61 14.10
CA ASP A 628 -15.87 4.58 13.15
C ASP A 628 -14.67 3.81 13.73
N GLY A 629 -14.97 2.71 14.41
CA GLY A 629 -13.97 1.90 15.11
C GLY A 629 -12.97 1.21 14.16
N ASP A 630 -13.37 0.79 12.96
CA ASP A 630 -12.47 0.16 11.98
C ASP A 630 -11.41 1.16 11.48
N ALA A 631 -11.82 2.42 11.32
CA ALA A 631 -10.93 3.49 10.91
C ALA A 631 -10.19 4.18 12.07
N ALA A 632 -10.44 3.79 13.33
CA ALA A 632 -10.01 4.51 14.53
C ALA A 632 -10.29 6.02 14.43
N SER A 633 -11.47 6.39 13.89
CA SER A 633 -11.80 7.77 13.55
C SER A 633 -13.30 8.05 13.78
N VAL A 634 -13.80 9.13 13.19
CA VAL A 634 -15.20 9.53 13.21
C VAL A 634 -15.74 9.74 11.80
N VAL A 635 -17.06 9.71 11.67
CA VAL A 635 -17.76 9.92 10.41
C VAL A 635 -19.01 10.76 10.62
N LEU A 636 -19.22 11.75 9.76
CA LEU A 636 -20.48 12.49 9.66
C LEU A 636 -21.46 11.65 8.83
N ASP A 637 -22.58 11.31 9.43
CA ASP A 637 -23.78 10.78 8.77
C ASP A 637 -24.58 11.97 8.26
N ALA A 638 -24.51 12.23 6.96
CA ALA A 638 -25.03 13.46 6.36
C ALA A 638 -25.85 13.18 5.11
N ALA A 639 -26.62 14.18 4.69
CA ALA A 639 -27.27 14.23 3.39
C ALA A 639 -26.74 15.42 2.59
N VAL A 640 -26.59 15.25 1.28
CA VAL A 640 -26.22 16.32 0.36
C VAL A 640 -27.36 16.61 -0.61
N ILE A 641 -27.59 17.89 -0.88
CA ILE A 641 -28.46 18.38 -1.95
C ILE A 641 -27.57 19.18 -2.93
N PRO A 642 -27.13 18.58 -4.05
CA PRO A 642 -26.48 19.31 -5.12
C PRO A 642 -27.51 20.22 -5.80
N LEU A 643 -27.33 21.54 -5.73
CA LEU A 643 -28.31 22.49 -6.30
C LEU A 643 -28.15 22.53 -7.82
N THR A 644 -29.15 22.00 -8.52
CA THR A 644 -29.31 22.13 -9.97
C THR A 644 -30.31 23.22 -10.31
N GLU A 645 -30.31 23.68 -11.56
CA GLU A 645 -31.32 24.64 -12.04
C GLU A 645 -32.75 24.12 -11.82
N GLU A 646 -32.98 22.83 -12.08
CA GLU A 646 -34.28 22.16 -11.86
C GLU A 646 -34.69 22.17 -10.38
N ILE A 647 -33.77 21.88 -9.46
CA ILE A 647 -34.08 21.84 -8.02
C ILE A 647 -34.39 23.24 -7.51
N VAL A 648 -33.57 24.24 -7.86
CA VAL A 648 -33.72 25.62 -7.39
C VAL A 648 -35.00 26.27 -7.90
N THR A 649 -35.45 25.93 -9.11
CA THR A 649 -36.67 26.46 -9.71
C THR A 649 -37.94 25.67 -9.36
N SER A 650 -37.81 24.53 -8.68
CA SER A 650 -38.96 23.72 -8.29
C SER A 650 -39.82 24.42 -7.22
N GLU A 651 -41.14 24.46 -7.45
CA GLU A 651 -42.09 25.14 -6.54
C GLU A 651 -42.06 24.56 -5.12
N GLY A 652 -41.81 23.25 -4.99
CA GLY A 652 -41.72 22.57 -3.70
C GLY A 652 -40.48 22.96 -2.88
N MET A 653 -39.36 23.31 -3.51
CA MET A 653 -38.11 23.65 -2.82
C MET A 653 -38.05 25.08 -2.31
N HIS A 654 -38.84 25.98 -2.89
CA HIS A 654 -38.77 27.42 -2.59
C HIS A 654 -38.97 27.74 -1.08
N PRO A 655 -39.95 27.16 -0.37
CA PRO A 655 -40.11 27.39 1.07
C PRO A 655 -38.88 26.95 1.88
N PHE A 656 -38.31 25.79 1.57
CA PHE A 656 -37.11 25.28 2.22
C PHE A 656 -35.90 26.21 2.03
N LEU A 657 -35.69 26.70 0.81
CA LEU A 657 -34.57 27.60 0.51
C LEU A 657 -34.70 28.95 1.26
N LEU A 658 -35.92 29.46 1.42
CA LEU A 658 -36.17 30.66 2.24
C LEU A 658 -35.86 30.41 3.73
N VAL A 659 -36.22 29.24 4.25
CA VAL A 659 -35.87 28.84 5.63
C VAL A 659 -34.34 28.79 5.77
N VAL A 660 -33.63 28.13 4.86
CA VAL A 660 -32.17 28.03 4.90
C VAL A 660 -31.49 29.40 4.90
N GLN A 661 -32.01 30.38 4.16
CA GLN A 661 -31.49 31.77 4.16
C GLN A 661 -31.65 32.47 5.52
N SER A 662 -32.63 32.05 6.33
CA SER A 662 -32.87 32.61 7.67
C SER A 662 -32.08 31.93 8.79
N LEU A 663 -31.53 30.73 8.52
CA LEU A 663 -30.80 29.94 9.51
C LEU A 663 -29.30 30.27 9.52
N GLU A 664 -28.66 30.08 10.67
CA GLU A 664 -27.20 30.11 10.78
C GLU A 664 -26.58 28.89 10.08
N CYS A 665 -26.23 29.07 8.81
CA CYS A 665 -25.56 28.07 7.98
C CYS A 665 -24.04 28.25 8.06
N GLY A 666 -23.31 27.14 8.23
CA GLY A 666 -21.86 27.10 8.07
C GLY A 666 -21.47 27.31 6.61
N ALA A 667 -21.20 28.54 6.20
CA ALA A 667 -20.77 28.86 4.85
C ALA A 667 -19.29 28.47 4.65
N ILE A 668 -19.05 27.54 3.73
CA ILE A 668 -17.71 27.10 3.32
C ILE A 668 -17.43 27.74 1.96
N ASN A 669 -16.59 28.78 1.96
CA ASN A 669 -16.23 29.49 0.74
C ASN A 669 -15.13 28.73 0.00
N VAL A 670 -15.40 28.34 -1.24
CA VAL A 670 -14.49 27.55 -2.09
C VAL A 670 -14.11 28.31 -3.36
N ASN A 671 -12.95 27.96 -3.92
CA ASN A 671 -12.57 28.37 -5.27
C ASN A 671 -12.96 27.30 -6.32
N ASP A 672 -12.66 27.56 -7.60
CA ASP A 672 -13.02 26.66 -8.69
C ASP A 672 -12.45 25.24 -8.51
N ALA A 673 -11.17 25.15 -8.13
CA ALA A 673 -10.48 23.88 -7.96
C ALA A 673 -11.05 23.04 -6.80
N GLU A 674 -11.35 23.68 -5.66
CA GLU A 674 -11.96 23.01 -4.52
C GLU A 674 -13.43 22.62 -4.78
N LEU A 675 -14.20 23.45 -5.49
CA LEU A 675 -15.58 23.10 -5.87
C LEU A 675 -15.61 21.86 -6.77
N VAL A 676 -14.71 21.79 -7.76
CA VAL A 676 -14.56 20.61 -8.62
C VAL A 676 -14.18 19.39 -7.79
N LEU A 677 -13.26 19.53 -6.83
CA LEU A 677 -12.86 18.46 -5.92
C LEU A 677 -14.04 17.96 -5.07
N TRP A 678 -14.85 18.85 -4.48
CA TRP A 678 -16.08 18.47 -3.77
C TRP A 678 -16.98 17.61 -4.66
N LYS A 679 -17.28 18.07 -5.89
CA LYS A 679 -18.11 17.32 -6.85
C LYS A 679 -17.51 15.96 -7.22
N ARG A 680 -16.17 15.85 -7.34
CA ARG A 680 -15.47 14.58 -7.65
C ARG A 680 -15.48 13.57 -6.50
N VAL A 681 -15.52 14.05 -5.25
CA VAL A 681 -15.52 13.20 -4.06
C VAL A 681 -16.92 12.69 -3.71
N LEU A 682 -17.98 13.47 -4.01
CA LEU A 682 -19.37 13.13 -3.68
C LEU A 682 -19.81 11.69 -4.06
N PRO A 683 -19.52 11.16 -5.27
CA PRO A 683 -19.92 9.79 -5.61
C PRO A 683 -19.32 8.75 -4.65
N SER A 684 -18.07 8.94 -4.23
CA SER A 684 -17.41 8.04 -3.28
C SER A 684 -18.02 8.12 -1.89
N LEU A 685 -18.42 9.32 -1.43
CA LEU A 685 -19.08 9.50 -0.13
C LEU A 685 -20.49 8.89 -0.11
N ALA A 686 -21.22 8.94 -1.22
CA ALA A 686 -22.53 8.31 -1.37
C ALA A 686 -22.41 6.78 -1.46
N GLU A 687 -21.55 6.26 -2.33
CA GLU A 687 -21.35 4.82 -2.49
C GLU A 687 -20.79 4.15 -1.23
N ARG A 688 -20.01 4.88 -0.42
CA ARG A 688 -19.47 4.40 0.86
C ARG A 688 -20.55 4.01 1.87
N CYS A 689 -21.70 4.70 1.90
CA CYS A 689 -22.77 4.40 2.85
C CYS A 689 -24.07 3.94 2.20
N ARG A 690 -24.03 3.64 0.89
CA ARG A 690 -25.21 3.25 0.13
C ARG A 690 -25.89 2.01 0.74
N THR A 691 -27.19 2.16 0.97
CA THR A 691 -28.12 1.08 1.40
C THR A 691 -29.21 0.78 0.36
N TRP A 692 -29.23 1.52 -0.76
CA TRP A 692 -30.16 1.34 -1.87
C TRP A 692 -29.48 0.64 -3.07
N SER A 693 -30.26 0.19 -4.04
CA SER A 693 -29.75 -0.34 -5.31
C SER A 693 -29.88 0.71 -6.42
N HIS A 694 -28.93 0.71 -7.37
CA HIS A 694 -29.11 1.52 -8.59
C HIS A 694 -30.27 0.98 -9.43
N LEU A 695 -31.12 1.89 -9.88
CA LEU A 695 -32.27 1.61 -10.73
C LEU A 695 -31.85 1.20 -12.15
N ALA A 696 -32.74 0.56 -12.90
CA ALA A 696 -32.51 0.23 -14.30
C ALA A 696 -32.24 1.49 -15.15
N GLY A 697 -32.94 2.59 -14.85
CA GLY A 697 -32.78 3.90 -15.50
C GLY A 697 -31.69 4.79 -14.92
N CYS A 698 -30.79 4.26 -14.07
CA CYS A 698 -29.71 5.01 -13.46
C CYS A 698 -28.86 5.76 -14.51
N GLU A 699 -28.58 7.03 -14.26
CA GLU A 699 -27.88 7.93 -15.17
C GLU A 699 -26.46 7.44 -15.49
N TYR A 700 -25.80 6.80 -14.52
CA TYR A 700 -24.48 6.17 -14.70
C TYR A 700 -24.49 4.99 -15.70
N ARG A 701 -25.65 4.42 -16.04
CA ARG A 701 -25.78 3.35 -17.04
C ARG A 701 -25.91 3.88 -18.46
N ARG A 702 -26.08 5.20 -18.63
CA ARG A 702 -26.17 5.82 -19.96
C ARG A 702 -24.82 5.67 -20.67
N LYS A 703 -24.87 5.43 -21.99
CA LYS A 703 -23.66 5.33 -22.81
C LYS A 703 -22.89 6.65 -22.77
N GLY A 704 -21.62 6.60 -22.38
CA GLY A 704 -20.76 7.78 -22.28
C GLY A 704 -20.91 8.58 -20.97
N ALA A 705 -21.65 8.06 -19.98
CA ALA A 705 -21.71 8.67 -18.66
C ALA A 705 -20.33 8.70 -17.97
N SER A 706 -20.13 9.70 -17.12
CA SER A 706 -18.97 9.83 -16.24
C SER A 706 -19.39 9.66 -14.77
N VAL A 707 -18.40 9.53 -13.89
CA VAL A 707 -18.59 9.63 -12.44
C VAL A 707 -17.58 10.64 -11.88
N PRO A 708 -18.02 11.77 -11.28
CA PRO A 708 -19.40 12.26 -11.19
C PRO A 708 -20.06 12.48 -12.56
N LEU A 709 -21.39 12.62 -12.60
CA LEU A 709 -22.13 12.84 -13.85
C LEU A 709 -21.72 14.16 -14.53
N SER A 710 -21.47 15.19 -13.73
CA SER A 710 -20.90 16.46 -14.19
C SER A 710 -20.16 17.14 -13.05
N VAL A 711 -19.22 18.03 -13.42
CA VAL A 711 -18.59 18.99 -12.51
C VAL A 711 -18.98 20.43 -12.83
N GLU A 712 -19.77 20.65 -13.89
CA GLU A 712 -20.19 21.97 -14.33
C GLU A 712 -21.24 22.59 -13.38
N PRO A 713 -21.36 23.93 -13.35
CA PRO A 713 -22.34 24.62 -12.52
C PRO A 713 -23.78 24.21 -12.84
N ALA A 714 -24.61 24.10 -11.81
CA ALA A 714 -26.05 23.79 -11.90
C ALA A 714 -26.43 22.47 -12.63
N GLU A 715 -25.46 21.66 -13.03
CA GLU A 715 -25.68 20.35 -13.63
C GLU A 715 -25.74 19.22 -12.58
N GLN A 716 -26.35 18.10 -12.96
CA GLN A 716 -26.50 16.93 -12.09
C GLN A 716 -25.13 16.30 -11.79
N VAL A 717 -24.79 16.16 -10.50
CA VAL A 717 -23.51 15.58 -10.04
C VAL A 717 -23.62 14.08 -9.72
N LEU A 718 -24.71 13.68 -9.06
CA LEU A 718 -24.99 12.32 -8.60
C LEU A 718 -26.19 11.71 -9.34
N CYS A 719 -26.23 10.39 -9.48
CA CYS A 719 -27.42 9.71 -9.98
C CYS A 719 -28.61 9.90 -9.03
N SER A 720 -29.82 9.91 -9.58
CA SER A 720 -31.06 10.07 -8.80
C SER A 720 -31.44 8.83 -7.96
N CYS A 721 -30.70 7.72 -8.07
CA CYS A 721 -31.05 6.47 -7.38
C CYS A 721 -31.05 6.59 -5.85
N GLY A 722 -30.24 7.49 -5.29
CA GLY A 722 -30.12 7.72 -3.85
C GLY A 722 -31.04 8.81 -3.31
N ASN A 723 -31.77 9.50 -4.17
CA ASN A 723 -32.63 10.61 -3.80
C ASN A 723 -33.72 10.17 -2.82
N GLY A 724 -33.82 10.84 -1.68
CA GLY A 724 -34.78 10.53 -0.62
C GLY A 724 -34.55 9.19 0.08
N LYS A 725 -33.43 8.50 -0.16
CA LYS A 725 -33.08 7.23 0.51
C LYS A 725 -32.38 7.49 1.83
N LEU A 726 -33.14 8.05 2.76
CA LEU A 726 -32.67 8.49 4.08
C LEU A 726 -33.39 7.73 5.20
N PRO A 727 -32.76 7.55 6.38
CA PRO A 727 -33.46 7.15 7.59
C PRO A 727 -34.66 8.06 7.91
N LYS A 728 -35.64 7.54 8.65
CA LYS A 728 -36.75 8.36 9.17
C LYS A 728 -36.21 9.42 10.12
N ASP A 729 -36.85 10.59 10.12
CA ASP A 729 -36.51 11.71 11.00
C ASP A 729 -35.02 12.10 10.91
N PHE A 730 -34.47 12.05 9.68
CA PHE A 730 -33.03 12.17 9.43
C PHE A 730 -32.44 13.47 10.00
N VAL A 731 -33.11 14.59 9.76
CA VAL A 731 -32.77 15.90 10.33
C VAL A 731 -34.03 16.61 10.77
N SER A 732 -33.96 17.28 11.92
CA SER A 732 -35.07 18.04 12.49
C SER A 732 -35.05 19.49 11.97
N MET A 733 -35.38 19.68 10.69
CA MET A 733 -35.38 21.01 10.04
C MET A 733 -36.78 21.35 9.49
N PRO A 734 -37.25 22.61 9.61
CA PRO A 734 -38.49 23.03 8.96
C PRO A 734 -38.41 22.82 7.45
N GLU A 735 -39.53 22.43 6.83
CA GLU A 735 -39.64 22.16 5.39
C GLU A 735 -38.71 21.04 4.87
N TRP A 736 -38.13 20.22 5.75
CA TRP A 736 -37.24 19.13 5.34
C TRP A 736 -37.91 18.12 4.41
N GLU A 737 -39.18 17.81 4.61
CA GLU A 737 -39.94 16.88 3.76
C GLU A 737 -40.00 17.34 2.30
N ALA A 738 -39.89 18.65 2.04
CA ALA A 738 -39.81 19.18 0.68
C ALA A 738 -38.41 18.98 0.06
N ALA A 739 -37.35 19.03 0.89
CA ALA A 739 -35.96 18.91 0.46
C ALA A 739 -35.43 17.47 0.41
N ALA A 740 -35.93 16.60 1.28
CA ALA A 740 -35.51 15.21 1.41
C ALA A 740 -35.57 14.42 0.08
N PRO A 741 -36.58 14.59 -0.80
CA PRO A 741 -36.62 13.94 -2.11
C PRO A 741 -35.47 14.31 -3.06
N HIS A 742 -34.75 15.39 -2.79
CA HIS A 742 -33.59 15.83 -3.59
C HIS A 742 -32.25 15.51 -2.92
N ALA A 743 -32.29 14.92 -1.73
CA ALA A 743 -31.12 14.67 -0.90
C ALA A 743 -30.59 13.23 -1.05
N VAL A 744 -29.27 13.08 -1.05
CA VAL A 744 -28.57 11.78 -1.09
C VAL A 744 -27.75 11.60 0.18
N ARG A 745 -27.86 10.45 0.86
CA ARG A 745 -27.06 10.14 2.05
C ARG A 745 -25.58 10.00 1.66
N ILE A 746 -24.69 10.61 2.45
CA ILE A 746 -23.24 10.56 2.28
C ILE A 746 -22.53 10.32 3.63
N ALA A 747 -21.40 9.65 3.59
CA ALA A 747 -20.51 9.45 4.75
C ALA A 747 -19.24 10.29 4.61
N ILE A 748 -19.00 11.24 5.51
CA ILE A 748 -17.85 12.15 5.45
C ILE A 748 -16.91 11.85 6.62
N SER A 749 -15.65 11.51 6.34
CA SER A 749 -14.62 11.28 7.36
C SER A 749 -13.51 12.33 7.28
N PRO A 750 -12.75 12.58 8.37
CA PRO A 750 -11.49 13.29 8.26
C PRO A 750 -10.59 12.58 7.25
N THR A 751 -9.83 13.35 6.46
CA THR A 751 -9.01 12.79 5.37
C THR A 751 -7.54 12.92 5.72
N TYR A 752 -6.93 11.81 6.10
CA TYR A 752 -5.55 11.77 6.54
C TYR A 752 -4.58 11.62 5.37
N ALA A 753 -3.43 12.29 5.47
CA ALA A 753 -2.28 11.98 4.63
C ALA A 753 -1.75 10.57 4.94
N VAL A 754 -1.03 9.97 3.98
CA VAL A 754 -0.51 8.61 4.11
C VAL A 754 0.92 8.66 4.66
N PRO A 755 1.21 8.05 5.83
CA PRO A 755 2.52 8.11 6.46
C PRO A 755 3.70 7.53 5.65
N PHE A 756 3.46 6.79 4.57
CA PHE A 756 4.49 6.32 3.63
C PHE A 756 4.94 7.38 2.62
N ILE A 757 4.17 8.46 2.48
CA ILE A 757 4.38 9.49 1.45
C ILE A 757 4.96 10.73 2.09
N GLU A 758 4.38 11.16 3.20
CA GLU A 758 4.79 12.37 3.90
C GLU A 758 4.54 12.28 5.41
N ASP A 759 5.31 13.07 6.15
CA ASP A 759 5.22 13.09 7.60
C ASP A 759 3.91 13.71 8.08
N ALA A 760 3.20 12.97 8.93
CA ALA A 760 2.02 13.45 9.63
C ALA A 760 2.30 14.58 10.63
N LEU A 761 3.52 14.62 11.17
CA LEU A 761 3.95 15.56 12.20
C LEU A 761 5.36 16.05 11.94
N ASP A 762 5.55 17.35 12.12
CA ASP A 762 6.87 17.96 12.11
C ASP A 762 7.63 17.52 13.39
N PRO A 763 8.80 16.89 13.28
CA PRO A 763 9.60 16.46 14.43
C PRO A 763 9.91 17.61 15.42
N ASP A 764 10.08 18.83 14.92
CA ASP A 764 10.41 20.01 15.73
C ASP A 764 9.19 20.54 16.49
N VAL A 765 7.98 20.36 15.94
CA VAL A 765 6.72 20.73 16.61
C VAL A 765 6.33 19.65 17.62
N ALA A 766 6.58 18.38 17.31
CA ALA A 766 6.28 17.26 18.21
C ALA A 766 7.08 17.33 19.52
N THR A 767 8.36 17.71 19.44
CA THR A 767 9.22 17.92 20.62
C THR A 767 8.83 19.15 21.43
N ARG A 768 8.32 20.22 20.81
CA ARG A 768 7.94 21.47 21.52
C ARG A 768 6.48 21.49 22.02
N SER A 769 5.56 20.83 21.32
CA SER A 769 4.12 20.93 21.61
C SER A 769 3.65 19.94 22.67
N TRP A 770 4.34 18.80 22.84
CA TRP A 770 3.90 17.74 23.76
C TRP A 770 4.86 17.47 24.92
N ALA A 771 6.12 17.92 24.84
CA ALA A 771 7.04 17.94 25.98
C ALA A 771 6.79 19.11 26.96
N SER A 772 5.78 19.95 26.70
CA SER A 772 5.45 21.07 27.57
C SER A 772 3.97 21.44 27.55
N ARG A 773 3.20 20.76 28.40
CA ARG A 773 2.19 21.43 29.24
C ARG A 773 2.10 20.77 30.63
N PRO A 774 2.95 21.14 31.60
CA PRO A 774 2.33 21.73 32.78
C PRO A 774 1.60 22.98 32.27
N GLN A 775 0.32 23.19 32.60
CA GLN A 775 -0.25 24.53 32.51
C GLN A 775 0.79 25.49 33.13
N THR A 776 1.43 26.33 32.32
CA THR A 776 2.23 27.40 32.91
C THR A 776 1.23 28.26 33.64
N ASP A 777 1.37 28.30 34.96
CA ASP A 777 0.53 29.09 35.82
C ASP A 777 0.61 30.54 35.35
N ARG A 778 -0.46 31.01 34.71
CA ARG A 778 -0.58 32.38 34.19
C ARG A 778 -1.62 33.15 34.98
N CYS A 779 -1.34 34.44 35.17
CA CYS A 779 -2.26 35.33 35.83
C CYS A 779 -3.55 35.43 35.00
N ARG A 780 -4.68 35.03 35.57
CA ARG A 780 -5.98 35.03 34.88
C ARG A 780 -6.36 36.41 34.33
N SER A 781 -5.91 37.49 34.98
CA SER A 781 -6.24 38.86 34.55
C SER A 781 -5.31 39.44 33.49
N CYS A 782 -4.02 39.09 33.46
CA CYS A 782 -3.03 39.79 32.64
C CYS A 782 -2.05 38.87 31.88
N GLY A 783 -2.16 37.55 32.06
CA GLY A 783 -1.37 36.55 31.35
C GLY A 783 0.08 36.37 31.84
N LYS A 784 0.57 37.15 32.80
CA LYS A 784 1.94 37.03 33.34
C LYS A 784 2.18 35.70 34.06
N GLU A 785 3.37 35.14 33.89
CA GLU A 785 3.78 33.83 34.44
C GLU A 785 4.38 33.88 35.85
N LYS A 786 4.66 35.09 36.36
CA LYS A 786 5.21 35.31 37.71
C LYS A 786 4.44 36.40 38.44
N ALA A 787 4.47 36.35 39.77
CA ALA A 787 3.93 37.41 40.61
C ALA A 787 4.73 38.71 40.44
N SER A 788 4.13 39.85 40.82
CA SER A 788 4.76 41.16 40.70
C SER A 788 6.05 41.32 41.51
N ASP A 789 6.25 40.46 42.51
CA ASP A 789 7.46 40.33 43.35
C ASP A 789 8.46 39.31 42.80
N GLY A 790 8.22 38.74 41.61
CA GLY A 790 9.06 37.71 41.00
C GLY A 790 8.81 36.29 41.52
N GLY A 791 7.92 36.10 42.49
CA GLY A 791 7.55 34.81 43.06
C GLY A 791 6.47 34.04 42.28
N ALA A 792 5.97 32.95 42.88
CA ALA A 792 4.87 32.16 42.33
C ALA A 792 3.55 32.94 42.34
N LEU A 793 2.67 32.67 41.37
CA LEU A 793 1.36 33.32 41.32
C LEU A 793 0.50 32.97 42.53
N LYS A 794 -0.24 33.95 43.04
CA LYS A 794 -1.13 33.82 44.20
C LYS A 794 -2.43 33.16 43.77
N LYS A 795 -2.79 32.03 44.39
CA LYS A 795 -4.08 31.36 44.16
C LYS A 795 -5.22 32.17 44.79
N CYS A 796 -6.40 32.14 44.18
CA CYS A 796 -7.62 32.59 44.83
C CYS A 796 -7.83 31.77 46.11
N THR A 797 -7.95 32.43 47.25
CA THR A 797 -8.09 31.76 48.56
C THR A 797 -9.41 30.98 48.72
N LYS A 798 -10.42 31.25 47.89
CA LYS A 798 -11.72 30.58 47.95
C LYS A 798 -11.81 29.34 47.06
N CYS A 799 -11.51 29.47 45.77
CA CYS A 799 -11.64 28.34 44.82
C CYS A 799 -10.34 27.56 44.61
N LEU A 800 -9.18 28.15 44.92
CA LEU A 800 -7.84 27.61 44.65
C LEU A 800 -7.52 27.30 43.16
N GLN A 801 -8.49 27.43 42.25
CA GLN A 801 -8.38 27.09 40.83
C GLN A 801 -7.66 28.14 39.99
N VAL A 802 -7.83 29.43 40.31
CA VAL A 802 -7.27 30.53 39.51
C VAL A 802 -6.13 31.23 40.23
N LYS A 803 -5.18 31.75 39.44
CA LYS A 803 -3.94 32.35 39.94
C LYS A 803 -3.80 33.79 39.44
N TYR A 804 -3.22 34.65 40.26
CA TYR A 804 -3.03 36.07 39.98
C TYR A 804 -1.60 36.49 40.30
N CYS A 805 -1.03 37.38 39.47
CA CYS A 805 0.30 37.91 39.73
C CYS A 805 0.33 38.94 40.87
N SER A 806 -0.82 39.53 41.21
CA SER A 806 -0.93 40.53 42.26
C SER A 806 -2.38 40.68 42.73
N VAL A 807 -2.58 41.35 43.87
CA VAL A 807 -3.92 41.62 44.43
C VAL A 807 -4.71 42.57 43.53
N GLU A 808 -4.03 43.47 42.80
CA GLU A 808 -4.64 44.38 41.84
C GLU A 808 -5.24 43.61 40.65
N CYS A 809 -4.51 42.60 40.14
CA CYS A 809 -5.02 41.72 39.08
C CYS A 809 -6.23 40.90 39.56
N GLN A 810 -6.21 40.42 40.80
CA GLN A 810 -7.37 39.74 41.38
C GLN A 810 -8.58 40.69 41.50
N LYS A 811 -8.39 41.91 42.00
CA LYS A 811 -9.47 42.91 42.13
C LYS A 811 -10.06 43.30 40.77
N LYS A 812 -9.22 43.43 39.74
CA LYS A 812 -9.65 43.74 38.36
C LYS A 812 -10.53 42.64 37.77
N ASP A 813 -10.15 41.38 38.00
CA ASP A 813 -10.90 40.22 37.52
C ASP A 813 -12.10 39.84 38.41
N TRP A 814 -12.14 40.30 39.66
CA TRP A 814 -13.13 39.89 40.66
C TRP A 814 -14.58 40.04 40.22
N LYS A 815 -14.89 41.09 39.43
CA LYS A 815 -16.26 41.31 38.90
C LYS A 815 -16.74 40.14 38.03
N LYS A 816 -15.83 39.49 37.29
CA LYS A 816 -16.12 38.31 36.47
C LYS A 816 -15.95 37.04 37.28
N HIS A 817 -14.81 36.89 37.96
CA HIS A 817 -14.47 35.68 38.68
C HIS A 817 -15.44 35.34 39.83
N ARG A 818 -15.99 36.34 40.54
CA ARG A 818 -16.91 36.11 41.67
C ARG A 818 -18.13 35.25 41.29
N ILE A 819 -18.60 35.35 40.04
CA ILE A 819 -19.76 34.60 39.54
C ILE A 819 -19.43 33.10 39.43
N GLU A 820 -18.17 32.77 39.15
CA GLU A 820 -17.68 31.41 38.92
C GLU A 820 -16.93 30.83 40.13
N CYS A 821 -16.70 31.62 41.18
CA CYS A 821 -15.86 31.27 42.33
C CYS A 821 -16.61 30.38 43.35
N LYS A 822 -16.49 29.06 43.18
CA LYS A 822 -17.00 28.03 44.11
C LYS A 822 -15.92 27.64 45.13
N GLU A 823 -16.29 27.27 46.36
CA GLU A 823 -15.33 26.78 47.36
C GLU A 823 -14.62 25.53 46.85
N GLY A 824 -13.29 25.51 46.95
CA GLY A 824 -12.49 24.34 46.60
C GLY A 824 -12.61 23.30 47.72
N SER A 825 -12.97 22.06 47.36
CA SER A 825 -12.93 20.90 48.26
C SER A 825 -11.50 20.58 48.70
#